data_AF-A0A518B7C7-F1
#
_entry.id   AF-A0A518B7C7-F1
#
_cell.length_a   1.000
_cell.length_b   1.000
_cell.length_c   1.000
_cell.angle_alpha   90.00
_cell.angle_beta   90.00
_cell.angle_gamma   90.00
#
_symmetry.space_group_name_H-M   'P 1'
#
loop_
_entity.id
_entity.type
_entity.pdbx_description
1 polymer ?
#
loop_
_entity_poly.entity_id
_entity_poly.type
_entity_poly.pdbx_seq_one_letter_code
_entity_poly.pdbx_strand_id
1 'polypeptide(L)'
;MFTAAVSRINARVLFPSRGYLRVVALSLLSLSASMSRGADPIIKHFPEAANSGCMKCHAGIELIRDPNSPMMRQIMDRGRLLGDSAGCIVCHGGDPKETKDKTIAHGGAHATDFYPAPGSPWINQHTCGQCHQKHVDVQWTSLMMTEAGKIQGVCWAFGSLTGYQHRWANYAVKNPSDPKARLGTDIYRDYMRRLKQIEPDVFVDAHEPLPEALRFDELHRLKEDPTLAAFTYIRQECQRCHHAVKGRQKRGDFRGIGCSSCHTPYSNEGFYEGGDPTINREATGHMLVHTIQGTRDAKVTVHETTYSGIPVETCTTCHDRGKRIGVSFQGLMETPYHSPYAADGGPQPALHTKHYIAMEQDIHYQKGMTCQDCHTSNDVHSDGFLAAANLASVQIECADCHGTPDRYPWELPLGFMDEFAMKPASGSARGVATRQLDHTHQGTIYDARDGYLLTARGNPYENVVRDGDEVIVHTAAGKDLRIKTLKQLFAEKKVSQEGTVAMGGVAKHLDRMECYACHSSWTPQCYGCHVKVDFSQKHKCPECLESLKGFDWVAAGRKHEEKDHRADRGEEGYDTIIPGKVTEQRSYLRWEEPMLGINGEGRVTPLAPGCQPSVTIIGEDGEPILVNHIYKVDPGLERSEEGQLSIDMSPTQPHTTTKQARSCESCHASKKALGLGIDGTRPWNEEHVVDLETADKQILPKQYQPQMEAIENLDHDWSRIVDEQGNQVATVGHHFQLSRAFTREEQLHISREGTCLACHKELPNQSLATSFLHHVAKYTGQLPKTNIEHDQLVHKVVLMSAWLQLGIVALIPMLAIGGAIYHRRRIRPLFEGDREGST
;
A
#
# COMPACT_ATOMS: atom_id res chain seq x y z
N MET A 1 10.87 51.08 25.31
CA MET A 1 11.27 52.23 26.15
C MET A 1 10.01 52.87 26.72
N PHE A 2 9.95 52.91 28.06
CA PHE A 2 9.19 53.81 28.97
C PHE A 2 7.66 53.93 28.83
N THR A 3 6.86 53.20 29.66
CA THR A 3 6.38 53.48 31.07
C THR A 3 5.12 54.36 31.11
N ALA A 4 4.10 54.18 31.95
CA ALA A 4 3.99 53.78 33.37
C ALA A 4 2.62 53.09 33.64
N ALA A 5 2.43 52.03 34.46
CA ALA A 5 2.51 51.89 35.94
C ALA A 5 1.53 52.81 36.73
N VAL A 6 0.75 52.43 37.77
CA VAL A 6 0.49 51.22 38.59
C VAL A 6 -0.75 51.55 39.48
N SER A 7 -1.60 50.57 39.87
CA SER A 7 -2.04 50.29 41.28
C SER A 7 -3.47 49.72 41.48
N ARG A 8 -3.51 48.44 41.94
CA ARG A 8 -4.41 47.79 42.95
C ARG A 8 -5.92 47.66 42.60
N ILE A 9 -6.62 46.54 42.83
CA ILE A 9 -6.88 45.85 44.11
C ILE A 9 -7.33 44.38 43.87
N ASN A 10 -6.99 43.51 44.83
CA ASN A 10 -7.34 42.09 45.00
C ASN A 10 -8.85 41.74 44.95
N ALA A 11 -9.19 40.57 44.41
CA ALA A 11 -10.14 39.63 45.01
C ALA A 11 -9.99 38.22 44.42
N ARG A 12 -9.30 37.34 45.16
CA ARG A 12 -9.38 35.88 45.00
C ARG A 12 -10.67 35.39 45.68
N VAL A 13 -11.49 34.63 44.96
CA VAL A 13 -12.63 33.90 45.52
C VAL A 13 -12.11 32.55 46.03
N LEU A 14 -12.48 32.22 47.26
CA LEU A 14 -12.05 31.04 48.00
C LEU A 14 -13.27 30.39 48.68
N PHE A 15 -13.27 29.05 48.68
CA PHE A 15 -13.88 28.09 49.63
C PHE A 15 -15.36 27.69 49.49
N PRO A 16 -15.79 26.50 50.03
CA PRO A 16 -15.08 25.63 50.99
C PRO A 16 -15.08 24.10 50.73
N SER A 17 -13.96 23.49 51.13
CA SER A 17 -13.88 22.10 51.62
C SER A 17 -14.37 22.01 53.07
N ARG A 18 -15.20 21.02 53.40
CA ARG A 18 -15.49 20.62 54.79
C ARG A 18 -14.92 19.23 55.05
N GLY A 19 -14.02 19.15 56.02
CA GLY A 19 -13.61 17.90 56.65
C GLY A 19 -14.56 17.51 57.79
N TYR A 20 -14.59 16.21 58.08
CA TYR A 20 -14.94 15.69 59.40
C TYR A 20 -13.89 14.66 59.81
N LEU A 21 -13.19 14.99 60.88
CA LEU A 21 -12.30 14.14 61.65
C LEU A 21 -13.14 13.16 62.48
N ARG A 22 -12.84 11.86 62.43
CA ARG A 22 -13.05 10.95 63.57
C ARG A 22 -11.83 10.06 63.75
N VAL A 23 -11.23 10.19 64.92
CA VAL A 23 -10.14 9.41 65.49
C VAL A 23 -10.65 8.02 65.87
N VAL A 24 -10.02 6.95 65.38
CA VAL A 24 -10.01 5.63 66.04
C VAL A 24 -8.63 4.98 65.89
N ALA A 25 -8.05 4.68 67.04
CA ALA A 25 -6.86 3.90 67.39
C ALA A 25 -6.13 3.09 66.30
N LEU A 26 -4.82 3.37 66.16
CA LEU A 26 -3.84 2.47 65.56
C LEU A 26 -3.75 1.17 66.38
N SER A 27 -4.09 0.05 65.75
CA SER A 27 -3.59 -1.28 66.11
C SER A 27 -2.64 -1.72 65.01
N LEU A 28 -1.35 -1.80 65.35
CA LEU A 28 -0.30 -2.37 64.51
C LEU A 28 -0.59 -3.86 64.26
N LEU A 29 -1.10 -4.16 63.08
CA LEU A 29 -1.10 -5.49 62.50
C LEU A 29 -0.33 -5.41 61.19
N SER A 30 0.92 -5.85 61.26
CA SER A 30 1.78 -6.17 60.13
C SER A 30 1.14 -7.30 59.31
N LEU A 31 0.18 -6.95 58.44
CA LEU A 31 -0.16 -7.78 57.30
C LEU A 31 1.00 -7.68 56.30
N SER A 32 1.90 -8.65 56.40
CA SER A 32 2.66 -9.12 55.26
C SER A 32 1.64 -9.59 54.21
N ALA A 33 1.32 -8.71 53.26
CA ALA A 33 0.65 -9.10 52.04
C ALA A 33 1.65 -9.95 51.24
N SER A 34 1.73 -11.24 51.56
CA SER A 34 2.20 -12.24 50.62
C SER A 34 1.19 -12.25 49.48
N MET A 35 1.43 -11.41 48.46
CA MET A 35 0.86 -11.67 47.15
C MET A 35 1.20 -13.10 46.81
N SER A 36 0.18 -13.94 46.64
CA SER A 36 0.35 -15.29 46.14
C SER A 36 1.09 -15.18 44.81
N ARG A 37 2.39 -15.50 44.79
CA ARG A 37 3.11 -15.75 43.56
C ARG A 37 2.39 -16.93 42.91
N GLY A 38 1.57 -16.65 41.90
CA GLY A 38 1.09 -17.69 41.01
C GLY A 38 2.30 -18.47 40.47
N ALA A 39 2.12 -19.76 40.20
CA ALA A 39 3.16 -20.53 39.55
C ALA A 39 3.58 -19.84 38.24
N ASP A 40 4.89 -19.80 37.98
CA ASP A 40 5.46 -19.27 36.74
C ASP A 40 4.72 -19.83 35.51
N PRO A 41 4.41 -19.00 34.49
CA PRO A 41 3.59 -19.42 33.36
C PRO A 41 4.11 -20.68 32.66
N ILE A 42 5.43 -20.82 32.50
CA ILE A 42 6.06 -21.96 31.85
C ILE A 42 6.02 -23.17 32.79
N ILE A 43 6.45 -23.01 34.04
CA ILE A 43 6.51 -24.10 35.04
C ILE A 43 5.12 -24.69 35.30
N LYS A 44 4.06 -23.87 35.25
CA LYS A 44 2.68 -24.31 35.41
C LYS A 44 2.28 -25.40 34.39
N HIS A 45 2.76 -25.30 33.16
CA HIS A 45 2.44 -26.22 32.08
C HIS A 45 3.52 -27.28 31.85
N PHE A 46 4.78 -26.95 32.17
CA PHE A 46 5.95 -27.80 32.01
C PHE A 46 6.78 -27.77 33.31
N PRO A 47 6.43 -28.61 34.31
CA PRO A 47 7.08 -28.57 35.62
C PRO A 47 8.61 -28.74 35.58
N GLU A 48 9.13 -29.47 34.58
CA GLU A 48 10.56 -29.65 34.38
C GLU A 48 11.30 -28.34 34.06
N ALA A 49 10.62 -27.30 33.56
CA ALA A 49 11.21 -26.00 33.26
C ALA A 49 11.81 -25.32 34.52
N ALA A 50 11.38 -25.72 35.72
CA ALA A 50 11.97 -25.29 36.99
C ALA A 50 13.47 -25.64 37.12
N ASN A 51 13.93 -26.64 36.35
CA ASN A 51 15.32 -27.07 36.31
C ASN A 51 16.19 -26.26 35.33
N SER A 52 15.61 -25.39 34.51
CA SER A 52 16.36 -24.53 33.60
C SER A 52 17.15 -23.47 34.38
N GLY A 53 18.42 -23.26 34.01
CA GLY A 53 19.24 -22.18 34.56
C GLY A 53 18.77 -20.80 34.11
N CYS A 54 18.25 -20.66 32.89
CA CYS A 54 17.70 -19.40 32.36
C CYS A 54 16.59 -18.86 33.27
N MET A 55 15.72 -19.75 33.75
CA MET A 55 14.60 -19.41 34.64
C MET A 55 15.05 -18.93 36.03
N LYS A 56 16.33 -19.07 36.41
CA LYS A 56 16.83 -18.48 37.67
C LYS A 56 16.87 -16.95 37.62
N CYS A 57 17.06 -16.38 36.43
CA CYS A 57 17.10 -14.94 36.21
C CYS A 57 15.84 -14.41 35.50
N HIS A 58 15.21 -15.23 34.66
CA HIS A 58 14.12 -14.83 33.76
C HIS A 58 12.73 -15.40 34.13
N ALA A 59 12.53 -15.84 35.37
CA ALA A 59 11.22 -16.32 35.83
C ALA A 59 10.13 -15.25 35.65
N GLY A 60 8.97 -15.64 35.12
CA GLY A 60 7.82 -14.78 34.84
C GLY A 60 7.53 -14.58 33.35
N ILE A 61 8.44 -14.94 32.45
CA ILE A 61 8.25 -14.84 31.00
C ILE A 61 6.97 -15.57 30.55
N GLU A 62 6.26 -14.97 29.58
CA GLU A 62 5.09 -15.58 28.95
C GLU A 62 5.44 -16.87 28.21
N LEU A 63 4.47 -17.77 28.06
CA LEU A 63 4.61 -18.84 27.08
C LEU A 63 4.79 -18.22 25.67
N ILE A 64 5.86 -18.62 24.98
CA ILE A 64 6.13 -18.14 23.61
C ILE A 64 5.02 -18.57 22.62
N ARG A 65 4.37 -19.70 22.90
CA ARG A 65 3.25 -20.30 22.14
C ARG A 65 2.28 -21.00 23.08
N ASP A 66 1.07 -21.29 22.59
CA ASP A 66 0.10 -22.12 23.32
C ASP A 66 0.76 -23.43 23.80
N PRO A 67 0.60 -23.82 25.07
CA PRO A 67 1.30 -24.97 25.66
C PRO A 67 0.92 -26.30 25.02
N ASN A 68 -0.26 -26.39 24.40
CA ASN A 68 -0.73 -27.57 23.69
C ASN A 68 -0.35 -27.56 22.20
N SER A 69 0.26 -26.48 21.70
CA SER A 69 0.65 -26.39 20.31
C SER A 69 1.78 -27.37 19.97
N PRO A 70 1.80 -27.91 18.73
CA PRO A 70 2.91 -28.74 18.27
C PRO A 70 4.26 -28.01 18.34
N MET A 71 4.28 -26.71 18.05
CA MET A 71 5.48 -25.89 18.11
C MET A 71 6.03 -25.79 19.53
N MET A 72 5.18 -25.50 20.53
CA MET A 72 5.63 -25.42 21.93
C MET A 72 6.21 -26.75 22.41
N ARG A 73 5.55 -27.88 22.10
CA ARG A 73 6.09 -29.21 22.45
C ARG A 73 7.47 -29.46 21.84
N GLN A 74 7.66 -29.12 20.56
CA GLN A 74 8.96 -29.27 19.90
C GLN A 74 10.05 -28.38 20.53
N ILE A 75 9.70 -27.15 20.93
CA ILE A 75 10.62 -26.24 21.63
C ILE A 75 11.05 -26.86 22.96
N MET A 76 10.11 -27.35 23.76
CA MET A 76 10.42 -27.97 25.06
C MET A 76 11.25 -29.24 24.93
N ASP A 77 10.93 -30.10 23.96
CA ASP A 77 11.68 -31.34 23.72
C ASP A 77 13.12 -31.05 23.25
N ARG A 78 13.31 -30.11 22.33
CA ARG A 78 14.65 -29.69 21.89
C ARG A 78 15.42 -29.02 23.01
N GLY A 79 14.78 -28.14 23.78
CA GLY A 79 15.38 -27.51 24.95
C GLY A 79 15.93 -28.55 25.93
N ARG A 80 15.12 -29.56 26.27
CA ARG A 80 15.54 -30.67 27.15
C ARG A 80 16.79 -31.38 26.63
N LEU A 81 16.88 -31.62 25.32
CA LEU A 81 18.05 -32.25 24.68
C LEU A 81 19.30 -31.35 24.74
N LEU A 82 19.12 -30.04 24.73
CA LEU A 82 20.19 -29.04 24.82
C LEU A 82 20.54 -28.66 26.27
N GLY A 83 19.89 -29.24 27.27
CA GLY A 83 20.14 -28.96 28.68
C GLY A 83 19.38 -27.77 29.24
N ASP A 84 18.38 -27.25 28.51
CA ASP A 84 17.48 -26.19 28.93
C ASP A 84 16.03 -26.66 28.89
N SER A 85 15.52 -27.13 30.03
CA SER A 85 14.14 -27.60 30.12
C SER A 85 13.07 -26.51 29.98
N ALA A 86 13.44 -25.24 29.81
CA ALA A 86 12.53 -24.14 29.48
C ALA A 86 12.52 -23.79 27.97
N GLY A 87 13.46 -24.32 27.19
CA GLY A 87 13.51 -24.16 25.73
C GLY A 87 13.98 -22.79 25.21
N CYS A 88 14.45 -21.88 26.07
CA CYS A 88 14.97 -20.57 25.73
C CYS A 88 16.15 -20.66 24.74
N ILE A 89 17.10 -21.57 24.98
CA ILE A 89 18.32 -21.69 24.18
C ILE A 89 18.08 -22.25 22.78
N VAL A 90 16.89 -22.81 22.50
CA VAL A 90 16.50 -23.24 21.14
C VAL A 90 16.54 -22.06 20.19
N CYS A 91 16.16 -20.87 20.66
CA CYS A 91 16.19 -19.65 19.87
C CYS A 91 17.38 -18.76 20.26
N HIS A 92 17.72 -18.68 21.54
CA HIS A 92 18.67 -17.70 22.04
C HIS A 92 20.11 -18.21 22.21
N GLY A 93 20.38 -19.51 22.15
CA GLY A 93 21.70 -20.05 22.50
C GLY A 93 22.10 -19.73 23.95
N GLY A 94 23.41 -19.63 24.22
CA GLY A 94 23.96 -19.39 25.56
C GLY A 94 24.17 -20.66 26.40
N ASP A 95 24.61 -20.49 27.66
CA ASP A 95 24.85 -21.59 28.60
C ASP A 95 23.69 -21.72 29.61
N PRO A 96 22.84 -22.76 29.49
CA PRO A 96 21.70 -22.96 30.39
C PRO A 96 22.10 -23.46 31.79
N LYS A 97 23.39 -23.71 32.06
CA LYS A 97 23.89 -24.17 33.38
C LYS A 97 24.45 -23.04 34.22
N GLU A 98 24.82 -21.92 33.61
CA GLU A 98 25.30 -20.74 34.33
C GLU A 98 24.11 -19.91 34.82
N THR A 99 24.11 -19.55 36.10
CA THR A 99 22.95 -18.91 36.76
C THR A 99 23.33 -17.68 37.60
N LYS A 100 24.59 -17.25 37.55
CA LYS A 100 25.15 -16.17 38.38
C LYS A 100 25.83 -15.11 37.52
N ASP A 101 26.65 -15.53 36.57
CA ASP A 101 27.40 -14.62 35.72
C ASP A 101 26.66 -14.38 34.40
N LYS A 102 26.19 -13.15 34.19
CA LYS A 102 25.46 -12.75 32.98
C LYS A 102 26.29 -12.93 31.71
N THR A 103 27.59 -12.65 31.78
CA THR A 103 28.48 -12.69 30.61
C THR A 103 28.80 -14.13 30.23
N ILE A 104 28.89 -15.04 31.18
CA ILE A 104 29.06 -16.47 30.91
C ILE A 104 27.74 -17.13 30.49
N ALA A 105 26.61 -16.80 31.14
CA ALA A 105 25.29 -17.32 30.78
C ALA A 105 24.88 -16.92 29.36
N HIS A 106 25.13 -15.67 28.99
CA HIS A 106 24.96 -15.17 27.62
C HIS A 106 26.26 -15.26 26.80
N GLY A 107 27.24 -16.01 27.28
CA GLY A 107 28.48 -16.32 26.60
C GLY A 107 28.42 -17.73 26.00
N GLY A 108 29.13 -17.95 24.90
CA GLY A 108 29.17 -19.27 24.26
C GLY A 108 30.10 -20.23 25.00
N ALA A 109 29.61 -21.00 25.97
CA ALA A 109 30.39 -22.05 26.64
C ALA A 109 30.42 -23.39 25.85
N HIS A 110 29.40 -23.65 25.01
CA HIS A 110 29.31 -24.87 24.20
C HIS A 110 28.58 -24.60 22.87
N ALA A 111 29.28 -24.71 21.74
CA ALA A 111 28.78 -24.84 20.36
C ALA A 111 27.80 -23.78 19.76
N THR A 112 27.18 -22.86 20.51
CA THR A 112 26.35 -21.77 19.95
C THR A 112 26.48 -20.47 20.74
N ASP A 113 26.75 -19.36 20.06
CA ASP A 113 26.74 -18.00 20.60
C ASP A 113 25.34 -17.61 21.11
N PHE A 114 25.24 -16.62 22.01
CA PHE A 114 23.95 -16.08 22.43
C PHE A 114 23.38 -15.11 21.37
N TYR A 115 22.08 -15.21 21.11
CA TYR A 115 21.36 -14.47 20.08
C TYR A 115 20.26 -13.59 20.71
N PRO A 116 20.52 -12.31 21.04
CA PRO A 116 19.51 -11.41 21.58
C PRO A 116 18.42 -11.05 20.56
N ALA A 117 18.72 -11.14 19.26
CA ALA A 117 17.76 -10.94 18.16
C ALA A 117 17.64 -12.22 17.31
N PRO A 118 17.00 -13.28 17.83
CA PRO A 118 17.01 -14.60 17.19
C PRO A 118 16.27 -14.63 15.85
N GLY A 119 15.42 -13.65 15.56
CA GLY A 119 14.73 -13.52 14.27
C GLY A 119 15.59 -12.96 13.13
N SER A 120 16.81 -12.47 13.41
CA SER A 120 17.69 -11.85 12.42
C SER A 120 17.94 -12.78 11.22
N PRO A 121 17.88 -12.28 9.97
CA PRO A 121 18.10 -13.11 8.78
C PRO A 121 19.52 -13.69 8.70
N TRP A 122 20.46 -13.10 9.44
CA TRP A 122 21.85 -13.56 9.51
C TRP A 122 22.07 -14.72 10.49
N ILE A 123 21.10 -15.00 11.36
CA ILE A 123 21.18 -16.05 12.39
C ILE A 123 20.07 -17.08 12.21
N ASN A 124 18.95 -16.71 11.60
CA ASN A 124 17.72 -17.49 11.71
C ASN A 124 17.77 -18.91 11.15
N GLN A 125 18.75 -19.26 10.32
CA GLN A 125 19.05 -20.65 9.98
C GLN A 125 19.31 -21.54 11.22
N HIS A 126 19.86 -20.96 12.29
CA HIS A 126 20.14 -21.61 13.57
C HIS A 126 19.00 -21.46 14.59
N THR A 127 17.93 -20.73 14.29
CA THR A 127 16.81 -20.48 15.22
C THR A 127 15.48 -20.89 14.59
N CYS A 128 14.87 -20.06 13.74
CA CYS A 128 13.62 -20.35 13.06
C CYS A 128 13.76 -21.51 12.04
N GLY A 129 14.89 -21.56 11.32
CA GLY A 129 15.22 -22.52 10.26
C GLY A 129 15.28 -23.96 10.76
N GLN A 130 15.54 -24.15 12.05
CA GLN A 130 15.46 -25.44 12.74
C GLN A 130 14.12 -26.17 12.55
N CYS A 131 13.03 -25.42 12.31
CA CYS A 131 11.69 -25.95 12.05
C CYS A 131 11.09 -25.44 10.72
N HIS A 132 11.46 -24.22 10.30
CA HIS A 132 10.87 -23.49 9.18
C HIS A 132 11.89 -23.22 8.05
N GLN A 133 12.77 -24.20 7.76
CA GLN A 133 13.88 -24.03 6.82
C GLN A 133 13.45 -23.45 5.47
N LYS A 134 12.34 -23.93 4.89
CA LYS A 134 11.84 -23.45 3.59
C LYS A 134 11.60 -21.94 3.55
N HIS A 135 11.08 -21.35 4.63
CA HIS A 135 10.86 -19.90 4.72
C HIS A 135 12.16 -19.13 4.91
N VAL A 136 13.10 -19.69 5.67
CA VAL A 136 14.44 -19.11 5.84
C VAL A 136 15.22 -19.10 4.53
N ASP A 137 15.07 -20.14 3.70
CA ASP A 137 15.77 -20.24 2.42
C ASP A 137 15.31 -19.17 1.41
N VAL A 138 14.01 -18.87 1.37
CA VAL A 138 13.42 -17.92 0.41
C VAL A 138 13.38 -16.47 0.91
N GLN A 139 13.66 -16.20 2.19
CA GLN A 139 13.56 -14.84 2.74
C GLN A 139 14.41 -13.82 1.97
N TRP A 140 15.55 -14.25 1.43
CA TRP A 140 16.50 -13.41 0.72
C TRP A 140 15.99 -12.96 -0.65
N THR A 141 15.02 -13.68 -1.22
CA THR A 141 14.37 -13.31 -2.49
C THR A 141 13.09 -12.50 -2.28
N SER A 142 12.71 -12.19 -1.04
CA SER A 142 11.53 -11.38 -0.75
C SER A 142 11.74 -9.89 -1.08
N LEU A 143 10.69 -9.21 -1.54
CA LEU A 143 10.73 -7.77 -1.79
C LEU A 143 11.09 -6.95 -0.56
N MET A 144 10.71 -7.40 0.64
CA MET A 144 11.05 -6.75 1.91
C MET A 144 12.53 -6.89 2.27
N MET A 145 13.23 -7.87 1.70
CA MET A 145 14.68 -7.98 1.81
C MET A 145 15.39 -7.22 0.70
N THR A 146 14.97 -7.41 -0.56
CA THR A 146 15.66 -6.85 -1.72
C THR A 146 15.41 -5.36 -1.90
N GLU A 147 14.18 -4.92 -1.63
CA GLU A 147 13.63 -3.59 -1.93
C GLU A 147 13.90 -3.10 -3.38
N ALA A 148 14.09 -4.03 -4.32
CA ALA A 148 14.56 -3.75 -5.69
C ALA A 148 13.69 -2.75 -6.44
N GLY A 149 12.36 -2.85 -6.36
CA GLY A 149 11.45 -1.88 -7.01
C GLY A 149 11.56 -0.47 -6.44
N LYS A 150 11.81 -0.33 -5.14
CA LYS A 150 12.04 0.97 -4.51
C LYS A 150 13.36 1.58 -4.96
N ILE A 151 14.41 0.75 -5.03
CA ILE A 151 15.74 1.16 -5.54
C ILE A 151 15.61 1.61 -6.99
N GLN A 152 14.99 0.79 -7.84
CA GLN A 152 14.81 1.09 -9.25
C GLN A 152 13.97 2.35 -9.46
N GLY A 153 12.95 2.61 -8.63
CA GLY A 153 12.19 3.86 -8.66
C GLY A 153 12.99 5.13 -8.37
N VAL A 154 13.97 5.08 -7.46
CA VAL A 154 14.86 6.23 -7.25
C VAL A 154 15.88 6.35 -8.37
N CYS A 155 16.44 5.23 -8.84
CA CYS A 155 17.34 5.22 -10.00
C CYS A 155 16.65 5.73 -11.27
N TRP A 156 15.36 5.44 -11.43
CA TRP A 156 14.52 5.99 -12.49
C TRP A 156 14.41 7.50 -12.38
N ALA A 157 14.07 7.99 -11.18
CA ALA A 157 13.86 9.39 -10.92
C ALA A 157 15.15 10.24 -11.05
N PHE A 158 16.32 9.65 -10.86
CA PHE A 158 17.64 10.28 -11.07
C PHE A 158 18.19 10.03 -12.49
N GLY A 159 17.33 10.05 -13.50
CA GLY A 159 17.73 9.97 -14.91
C GLY A 159 17.89 8.55 -15.44
N SER A 160 16.99 7.64 -15.06
CA SER A 160 16.94 6.27 -15.58
C SER A 160 18.27 5.51 -15.53
N LEU A 161 18.99 5.55 -14.41
CA LEU A 161 20.36 5.00 -14.25
C LEU A 161 20.54 3.53 -14.67
N THR A 162 19.44 2.78 -14.75
CA THR A 162 19.40 1.37 -15.17
C THR A 162 18.36 1.10 -16.27
N GLY A 163 17.75 2.15 -16.83
CA GLY A 163 16.57 2.02 -17.67
C GLY A 163 15.47 1.22 -16.96
N TYR A 164 14.86 0.28 -17.69
CA TYR A 164 13.85 -0.64 -17.15
C TYR A 164 14.43 -1.79 -16.30
N GLN A 165 15.75 -1.98 -16.27
CA GLN A 165 16.35 -3.13 -15.60
C GLN A 165 16.32 -2.97 -14.08
N HIS A 166 15.65 -3.89 -13.38
CA HIS A 166 15.74 -4.02 -11.92
C HIS A 166 17.06 -4.69 -11.51
N ARG A 167 18.16 -3.97 -11.72
CA ARG A 167 19.53 -4.52 -11.54
C ARG A 167 19.94 -4.65 -10.08
N TRP A 168 19.57 -3.69 -9.24
CA TRP A 168 20.10 -3.55 -7.88
C TRP A 168 19.10 -3.93 -6.80
N ALA A 169 19.60 -4.53 -5.73
CA ALA A 169 18.90 -4.80 -4.47
C ALA A 169 19.80 -4.46 -3.28
N ASN A 170 19.28 -4.43 -2.05
CA ASN A 170 20.10 -4.21 -0.85
C ASN A 170 21.29 -5.18 -0.75
N TYR A 171 21.08 -6.43 -1.20
CA TYR A 171 22.05 -7.51 -1.20
C TYR A 171 22.12 -8.20 -2.55
N ALA A 172 23.28 -8.76 -2.87
CA ALA A 172 23.42 -9.65 -4.01
C ALA A 172 22.63 -10.94 -3.74
N VAL A 173 21.74 -11.31 -4.65
CA VAL A 173 20.90 -12.51 -4.50
C VAL A 173 20.58 -13.09 -5.86
N LYS A 174 20.41 -14.41 -5.92
CA LYS A 174 20.05 -15.14 -7.14
C LYS A 174 18.87 -16.05 -6.88
N ASN A 175 18.10 -16.29 -7.93
CA ASN A 175 17.11 -17.37 -7.93
C ASN A 175 17.79 -18.73 -7.65
N PRO A 176 17.05 -19.70 -7.09
CA PRO A 176 17.54 -21.07 -6.97
C PRO A 176 17.87 -21.63 -8.35
N SER A 177 18.96 -22.40 -8.44
CA SER A 177 19.43 -22.99 -9.71
C SER A 177 18.43 -24.01 -10.29
N ASP A 178 17.68 -24.71 -9.43
CA ASP A 178 16.55 -25.53 -9.83
C ASP A 178 15.24 -24.75 -9.66
N PRO A 179 14.53 -24.40 -10.75
CA PRO A 179 13.23 -23.73 -10.67
C PRO A 179 12.17 -24.52 -9.90
N LYS A 180 12.31 -25.84 -9.75
CA LYS A 180 11.38 -26.66 -8.95
C LYS A 180 11.59 -26.49 -7.44
N ALA A 181 12.73 -25.95 -7.02
CA ALA A 181 12.97 -25.60 -5.62
C ALA A 181 12.13 -24.39 -5.17
N ARG A 182 11.55 -23.64 -6.12
CA ARG A 182 10.60 -22.55 -5.82
C ARG A 182 9.32 -23.12 -5.20
N LEU A 183 8.78 -22.39 -4.24
CA LEU A 183 7.57 -22.73 -3.52
C LEU A 183 6.32 -22.49 -4.41
N GLY A 184 5.25 -23.24 -4.17
CA GLY A 184 4.01 -23.16 -4.95
C GLY A 184 3.71 -24.43 -5.75
N THR A 185 2.54 -24.46 -6.39
CA THR A 185 2.09 -25.58 -7.24
C THR A 185 2.82 -25.60 -8.57
N ASP A 186 2.78 -26.73 -9.29
CA ASP A 186 3.34 -26.81 -10.65
C ASP A 186 2.66 -25.81 -11.60
N ILE A 187 1.33 -25.65 -11.50
CA ILE A 187 0.55 -24.67 -12.25
C ILE A 187 1.07 -23.25 -11.99
N TYR A 188 1.30 -22.89 -10.72
CA TYR A 188 1.85 -21.60 -10.34
C TYR A 188 3.26 -21.39 -10.90
N ARG A 189 4.17 -22.36 -10.77
CA ARG A 189 5.53 -22.23 -11.30
C ARG A 189 5.54 -22.07 -12.82
N ASP A 190 4.65 -22.76 -13.53
CA ASP A 190 4.49 -22.61 -14.98
C ASP A 190 3.94 -21.23 -15.35
N TYR A 191 2.99 -20.72 -14.57
CA TYR A 191 2.46 -19.37 -14.72
C TYR A 191 3.55 -18.30 -14.50
N MET A 192 4.33 -18.40 -13.43
CA MET A 192 5.44 -17.48 -13.16
C MET A 192 6.53 -17.55 -14.24
N ARG A 193 6.76 -18.73 -14.84
CA ARG A 193 7.66 -18.87 -15.99
C ARG A 193 7.16 -18.12 -17.22
N ARG A 194 5.83 -18.14 -17.47
CA ARG A 194 5.21 -17.30 -18.50
C ARG A 194 5.40 -15.82 -18.17
N LEU A 195 5.12 -15.40 -16.93
CA LEU A 195 5.30 -13.99 -16.52
C LEU A 195 6.74 -13.51 -16.74
N LYS A 196 7.73 -14.35 -16.43
CA LYS A 196 9.13 -14.05 -16.73
C LYS A 196 9.41 -13.79 -18.21
N GLN A 197 8.76 -14.53 -19.10
CA GLN A 197 8.99 -14.38 -20.54
C GLN A 197 8.42 -13.06 -21.08
N ILE A 198 7.31 -12.59 -20.50
CA ILE A 198 6.66 -11.34 -20.92
C ILE A 198 7.26 -10.11 -20.24
N GLU A 199 7.68 -10.23 -18.97
CA GLU A 199 8.22 -9.14 -18.15
C GLU A 199 9.59 -9.53 -17.54
N PRO A 200 10.63 -9.75 -18.39
CA PRO A 200 11.92 -10.26 -17.94
C PRO A 200 12.70 -9.28 -17.04
N ASP A 201 12.43 -7.98 -17.15
CA ASP A 201 13.07 -6.95 -16.34
C ASP A 201 12.50 -6.89 -14.91
N VAL A 202 11.26 -7.35 -14.70
CA VAL A 202 10.63 -7.43 -13.37
C VAL A 202 10.91 -8.77 -12.68
N PHE A 203 10.88 -9.85 -13.46
CA PHE A 203 11.08 -11.21 -12.97
C PHE A 203 12.51 -11.67 -13.25
N VAL A 204 13.46 -11.09 -12.53
CA VAL A 204 14.89 -11.19 -12.82
C VAL A 204 15.51 -12.50 -12.34
N ASP A 205 16.69 -12.84 -12.89
CA ASP A 205 17.45 -14.01 -12.44
C ASP A 205 18.34 -13.76 -11.22
N ALA A 206 18.79 -12.52 -11.07
CA ALA A 206 19.69 -12.10 -10.02
C ALA A 206 19.60 -10.59 -9.82
N HIS A 207 19.94 -10.15 -8.61
CA HIS A 207 20.24 -8.76 -8.31
C HIS A 207 21.73 -8.61 -7.97
N GLU A 208 22.29 -7.48 -8.39
CA GLU A 208 23.55 -6.95 -7.89
C GLU A 208 23.31 -6.17 -6.58
N PRO A 209 24.32 -6.08 -5.69
CA PRO A 209 24.17 -5.27 -4.49
C PRO A 209 24.09 -3.79 -4.85
N LEU A 210 23.33 -3.03 -4.07
CA LEU A 210 23.18 -1.59 -4.23
C LEU A 210 24.56 -0.92 -4.21
N PRO A 211 24.88 -0.06 -5.18
CA PRO A 211 26.14 0.67 -5.22
C PRO A 211 26.41 1.45 -3.93
N GLU A 212 27.69 1.67 -3.64
CA GLU A 212 28.10 2.51 -2.52
C GLU A 212 27.72 3.98 -2.75
N ALA A 213 27.37 4.67 -1.68
CA ALA A 213 27.33 6.12 -1.69
C ALA A 213 28.76 6.69 -1.79
N LEU A 214 28.87 7.94 -2.24
CA LEU A 214 30.16 8.64 -2.28
C LEU A 214 30.78 8.73 -0.89
N ARG A 215 32.09 8.50 -0.80
CA ARG A 215 32.87 8.77 0.41
C ARG A 215 33.24 10.26 0.51
N PHE A 216 33.70 10.68 1.69
CA PHE A 216 34.10 12.06 1.96
C PHE A 216 35.18 12.59 1.01
N ASP A 217 36.08 11.73 0.52
CA ASP A 217 37.14 12.06 -0.43
C ASP A 217 36.67 12.09 -1.91
N GLU A 218 35.45 11.65 -2.19
CA GLU A 218 34.91 11.48 -3.54
C GLU A 218 33.86 12.55 -3.92
N LEU A 219 33.52 13.46 -3.01
CA LEU A 219 32.44 14.44 -3.19
C LEU A 219 32.63 15.38 -4.39
N HIS A 220 33.88 15.61 -4.82
CA HIS A 220 34.20 16.41 -6.00
C HIS A 220 33.52 15.87 -7.28
N ARG A 221 33.26 14.56 -7.34
CA ARG A 221 32.62 13.89 -8.49
C ARG A 221 31.17 14.34 -8.71
N LEU A 222 30.50 14.90 -7.70
CA LEU A 222 29.13 15.42 -7.84
C LEU A 222 29.04 16.58 -8.84
N LYS A 223 30.14 17.31 -9.08
CA LYS A 223 30.17 18.38 -10.08
C LYS A 223 30.18 17.84 -11.51
N GLU A 224 30.67 16.61 -11.70
CA GLU A 224 30.72 15.93 -13.00
C GLU A 224 29.47 15.08 -13.23
N ASP A 225 29.07 14.34 -12.20
CA ASP A 225 27.89 13.48 -12.22
C ASP A 225 27.06 13.66 -10.93
N PRO A 226 26.11 14.60 -10.95
CA PRO A 226 25.23 14.83 -9.81
C PRO A 226 24.30 13.64 -9.50
N THR A 227 24.08 12.70 -10.45
CA THR A 227 23.18 11.56 -10.24
C THR A 227 23.68 10.61 -9.15
N LEU A 228 24.98 10.63 -8.84
CA LEU A 228 25.59 9.86 -7.76
C LEU A 228 24.98 10.16 -6.37
N ALA A 229 24.34 11.33 -6.20
CA ALA A 229 23.59 11.66 -4.98
C ALA A 229 22.39 10.72 -4.73
N ALA A 230 21.89 10.03 -5.77
CA ALA A 230 20.84 9.02 -5.65
C ALA A 230 21.21 7.94 -4.63
N PHE A 231 22.47 7.48 -4.59
CA PHE A 231 22.88 6.40 -3.71
C PHE A 231 22.92 6.83 -2.23
N THR A 232 23.30 8.08 -1.95
CA THR A 232 23.15 8.67 -0.61
C THR A 232 21.68 8.78 -0.23
N TYR A 233 20.82 9.24 -1.14
CA TYR A 233 19.39 9.38 -0.88
C TYR A 233 18.72 8.03 -0.55
N ILE A 234 18.93 7.03 -1.41
CA ILE A 234 18.39 5.68 -1.25
C ILE A 234 18.78 5.10 0.11
N ARG A 235 20.08 5.14 0.43
CA ARG A 235 20.65 4.48 1.62
C ARG A 235 20.21 5.13 2.94
N GLN A 236 19.95 6.43 2.98
CA GLN A 236 19.53 7.12 4.21
C GLN A 236 18.01 7.04 4.46
N GLU A 237 17.19 7.23 3.41
CA GLU A 237 15.75 7.44 3.59
C GLU A 237 14.90 6.24 3.18
N CYS A 238 15.28 5.57 2.10
CA CYS A 238 14.43 4.55 1.46
C CYS A 238 14.66 3.15 2.06
N GLN A 239 15.92 2.80 2.35
CA GLN A 239 16.33 1.45 2.76
C GLN A 239 16.32 1.23 4.29
N ARG A 240 15.66 2.08 5.07
CA ARG A 240 15.54 1.85 6.53
C ARG A 240 14.57 0.73 6.92
N CYS A 241 13.80 0.22 5.97
CA CYS A 241 12.70 -0.72 6.21
C CYS A 241 13.07 -2.19 5.94
N HIS A 242 14.16 -2.48 5.24
CA HIS A 242 14.47 -3.87 4.89
C HIS A 242 14.66 -4.77 6.13
N HIS A 243 14.40 -6.05 5.96
CA HIS A 243 14.33 -7.02 7.06
C HIS A 243 15.66 -7.32 7.77
N ALA A 244 16.79 -6.87 7.22
CA ALA A 244 18.11 -7.06 7.82
C ALA A 244 18.54 -5.93 8.79
N VAL A 245 17.65 -4.98 9.08
CA VAL A 245 17.83 -3.95 10.14
C VAL A 245 16.54 -3.80 10.97
N LYS A 246 16.59 -3.20 12.16
CA LYS A 246 15.40 -2.75 12.93
C LYS A 246 14.78 -1.47 12.42
N GLY A 247 15.55 -0.67 11.67
CA GLY A 247 15.14 0.66 11.25
C GLY A 247 15.08 1.65 12.41
N ARG A 248 14.40 2.78 12.19
CA ARG A 248 14.34 3.88 13.15
C ARG A 248 13.68 3.44 14.46
N GLN A 249 14.26 3.80 15.59
CA GLN A 249 13.67 3.57 16.91
C GLN A 249 12.88 4.81 17.37
N LYS A 250 11.74 5.05 16.72
CA LYS A 250 10.83 6.18 17.01
C LYS A 250 9.41 5.66 17.26
N ARG A 251 8.54 6.48 17.85
CA ARG A 251 7.13 6.14 18.10
C ARG A 251 6.43 5.69 16.82
N GLY A 252 5.90 4.47 16.82
CA GLY A 252 5.31 3.76 15.68
C GLY A 252 6.30 2.92 14.85
N ASP A 253 7.60 3.19 14.93
CA ASP A 253 8.62 2.54 14.08
C ASP A 253 9.26 1.31 14.79
N PHE A 254 8.87 0.99 16.02
CA PHE A 254 9.47 -0.10 16.79
C PHE A 254 9.10 -1.49 16.22
N ARG A 255 10.13 -2.30 15.96
CA ARG A 255 10.00 -3.69 15.48
C ARG A 255 11.28 -4.50 15.74
N GLY A 256 11.19 -5.81 15.55
CA GLY A 256 12.34 -6.72 15.50
C GLY A 256 13.08 -6.73 14.15
N ILE A 257 14.09 -7.60 14.03
CA ILE A 257 14.87 -7.87 12.81
C ILE A 257 14.42 -9.20 12.20
N GLY A 258 14.39 -9.31 10.88
CA GLY A 258 14.05 -10.53 10.14
C GLY A 258 12.68 -11.05 10.51
N CYS A 259 12.56 -12.33 10.86
CA CYS A 259 11.28 -12.95 11.23
C CYS A 259 10.58 -12.22 12.40
N SER A 260 11.35 -11.62 13.31
CA SER A 260 10.80 -10.90 14.47
C SER A 260 10.24 -9.51 14.12
N SER A 261 10.43 -9.01 12.89
CA SER A 261 9.76 -7.78 12.44
C SER A 261 8.24 -7.92 12.42
N CYS A 262 7.75 -9.13 12.11
CA CYS A 262 6.32 -9.43 12.01
C CYS A 262 5.82 -10.35 13.12
N HIS A 263 6.62 -11.34 13.55
CA HIS A 263 6.19 -12.37 14.48
C HIS A 263 6.34 -12.01 15.95
N THR A 264 6.92 -10.86 16.27
CA THR A 264 7.03 -10.35 17.64
C THR A 264 6.19 -9.08 17.78
N PRO A 265 5.25 -9.01 18.73
CA PRO A 265 4.40 -7.83 18.88
C PRO A 265 5.16 -6.66 19.48
N TYR A 266 5.02 -5.48 18.89
CA TYR A 266 5.49 -4.20 19.42
C TYR A 266 4.30 -3.24 19.55
N SER A 267 4.30 -2.43 20.60
CA SER A 267 3.40 -1.27 20.67
C SER A 267 4.04 -0.06 20.00
N ASN A 268 3.22 0.92 19.62
CA ASN A 268 3.72 2.17 19.05
C ASN A 268 4.63 2.95 20.01
N GLU A 269 4.49 2.73 21.32
CA GLU A 269 5.33 3.35 22.34
C GLU A 269 6.61 2.55 22.63
N GLY A 270 6.67 1.27 22.23
CA GLY A 270 7.88 0.44 22.31
C GLY A 270 8.25 -0.01 23.71
N PHE A 271 7.29 -0.10 24.64
CA PHE A 271 7.52 -0.58 26.01
C PHE A 271 7.25 -2.08 26.14
N TYR A 272 7.97 -2.73 27.05
CA TYR A 272 7.70 -4.10 27.49
C TYR A 272 6.66 -4.11 28.60
N GLU A 273 5.61 -4.91 28.42
CA GLU A 273 4.51 -5.06 29.37
C GLU A 273 4.37 -6.49 29.91
N GLY A 274 5.33 -7.36 29.58
CA GLY A 274 5.35 -8.74 30.03
C GLY A 274 6.05 -8.99 31.36
N GLY A 275 6.21 -10.27 31.70
CA GLY A 275 6.67 -10.78 32.99
C GLY A 275 8.18 -10.96 33.17
N ASP A 276 9.02 -10.77 32.15
CA ASP A 276 10.49 -10.82 32.30
C ASP A 276 10.98 -9.73 33.26
N PRO A 277 11.58 -10.07 34.41
CA PRO A 277 12.03 -9.11 35.40
C PRO A 277 13.31 -8.36 34.98
N THR A 278 13.98 -8.81 33.92
CA THR A 278 15.27 -8.25 33.45
C THR A 278 15.12 -7.18 32.39
N ILE A 279 13.93 -7.04 31.79
CA ILE A 279 13.65 -6.01 30.78
C ILE A 279 13.17 -4.72 31.47
N ASN A 280 13.77 -3.60 31.12
CA ASN A 280 13.38 -2.30 31.66
C ASN A 280 12.03 -1.85 31.08
N ARG A 281 11.01 -1.78 31.93
CA ARG A 281 9.63 -1.38 31.56
C ARG A 281 9.46 0.12 31.30
N GLU A 282 10.46 0.93 31.67
CA GLU A 282 10.47 2.38 31.45
C GLU A 282 11.32 2.79 30.23
N ALA A 283 11.98 1.83 29.57
CA ALA A 283 12.73 2.05 28.36
C ALA A 283 11.90 1.70 27.12
N THR A 284 12.07 2.46 26.05
CA THR A 284 11.48 2.16 24.75
C THR A 284 12.38 1.25 23.92
N GLY A 285 11.90 0.75 22.78
CA GLY A 285 12.65 -0.15 21.89
C GLY A 285 12.50 -1.64 22.22
N HIS A 286 11.57 -1.98 23.11
CA HIS A 286 11.25 -3.34 23.51
C HIS A 286 9.95 -3.84 22.88
N MET A 287 9.89 -5.14 22.65
CA MET A 287 8.65 -5.83 22.28
C MET A 287 7.64 -5.73 23.41
N LEU A 288 6.36 -5.94 23.10
CA LEU A 288 5.28 -5.86 24.08
C LEU A 288 5.33 -7.04 25.07
N VAL A 289 5.46 -8.26 24.54
CA VAL A 289 5.53 -9.54 25.27
C VAL A 289 6.40 -10.54 24.49
N HIS A 290 6.79 -11.65 25.13
CA HIS A 290 7.57 -12.72 24.48
C HIS A 290 6.75 -13.64 23.57
N THR A 291 5.42 -13.68 23.70
CA THR A 291 4.57 -14.54 22.88
C THR A 291 4.57 -14.10 21.41
N ILE A 292 4.82 -15.04 20.50
CA ILE A 292 4.87 -14.73 19.07
C ILE A 292 3.48 -14.75 18.42
N GLN A 293 3.27 -13.83 17.48
CA GLN A 293 2.06 -13.70 16.66
C GLN A 293 2.26 -14.29 15.26
N GLY A 294 1.18 -14.59 14.54
CA GLY A 294 1.25 -15.20 13.21
C GLY A 294 -0.12 -15.59 12.66
N THR A 295 -0.39 -16.89 12.57
CA THR A 295 -1.65 -17.44 12.03
C THR A 295 -2.82 -17.38 13.03
N ARG A 296 -3.99 -17.89 12.64
CA ARG A 296 -5.20 -17.92 13.49
C ARG A 296 -5.02 -18.69 14.79
N ASP A 297 -4.24 -19.76 14.76
CA ASP A 297 -3.92 -20.56 15.95
C ASP A 297 -2.74 -19.98 16.76
N ALA A 298 -2.08 -18.95 16.22
CA ALA A 298 -1.04 -18.21 16.89
C ALA A 298 -1.61 -17.14 17.82
N LYS A 299 -2.27 -17.59 18.89
CA LYS A 299 -2.87 -16.69 19.88
C LYS A 299 -1.83 -16.02 20.74
N VAL A 300 -2.02 -14.73 20.97
CA VAL A 300 -1.24 -13.89 21.88
C VAL A 300 -2.18 -13.32 22.93
N THR A 301 -1.79 -13.42 24.20
CA THR A 301 -2.53 -12.86 25.32
C THR A 301 -1.69 -11.77 25.97
N VAL A 302 -2.22 -10.56 26.02
CA VAL A 302 -1.63 -9.43 26.74
C VAL A 302 -2.68 -8.91 27.72
N HIS A 303 -2.33 -8.86 29.00
CA HIS A 303 -3.27 -8.58 30.10
C HIS A 303 -4.44 -9.56 30.07
N GLU A 304 -5.68 -9.08 29.88
CA GLU A 304 -6.89 -9.90 29.79
C GLU A 304 -7.37 -10.10 28.34
N THR A 305 -6.66 -9.56 27.35
CA THR A 305 -7.06 -9.60 25.94
C THR A 305 -6.28 -10.67 25.20
N THR A 306 -6.99 -11.55 24.50
CA THR A 306 -6.38 -12.54 23.60
C THR A 306 -6.77 -12.24 22.16
N TYR A 307 -5.78 -12.16 21.28
CA TYR A 307 -5.97 -11.98 19.84
C TYR A 307 -5.22 -13.05 19.05
N SER A 308 -5.47 -13.11 17.75
CA SER A 308 -4.72 -13.91 16.79
C SER A 308 -4.49 -13.12 15.52
N GLY A 309 -3.63 -13.63 14.64
CA GLY A 309 -3.24 -12.90 13.45
C GLY A 309 -2.12 -11.88 13.72
N ILE A 310 -1.56 -11.33 12.65
CA ILE A 310 -0.65 -10.18 12.71
C ILE A 310 -1.51 -8.91 12.63
N PRO A 311 -1.56 -8.07 13.67
CA PRO A 311 -2.30 -6.82 13.64
C PRO A 311 -1.79 -5.89 12.52
N VAL A 312 -2.70 -5.11 11.92
CA VAL A 312 -2.38 -4.20 10.81
C VAL A 312 -1.23 -3.25 11.16
N GLU A 313 -1.19 -2.77 12.41
CA GLU A 313 -0.16 -1.83 12.87
C GLU A 313 1.27 -2.37 12.70
N THR A 314 1.49 -3.68 12.85
CA THR A 314 2.80 -4.31 12.60
C THR A 314 3.26 -4.12 11.15
N CYS A 315 2.31 -4.13 10.21
CA CYS A 315 2.59 -3.86 8.80
C CYS A 315 2.83 -2.35 8.57
N THR A 316 2.03 -1.52 9.24
CA THR A 316 2.08 -0.04 9.14
C THR A 316 3.42 0.53 9.59
N THR A 317 4.15 -0.11 10.51
CA THR A 317 5.54 0.25 10.90
C THR A 317 6.50 0.45 9.71
N CYS A 318 6.25 -0.19 8.57
CA CYS A 318 7.00 0.04 7.33
C CYS A 318 6.13 0.54 6.16
N HIS A 319 4.83 0.21 6.16
CA HIS A 319 3.87 0.59 5.11
C HIS A 319 3.13 1.92 5.41
N ASP A 320 3.74 2.80 6.20
CA ASP A 320 3.26 4.16 6.50
C ASP A 320 3.72 5.22 5.48
N ARG A 321 4.76 4.94 4.68
CA ARG A 321 5.36 5.86 3.69
C ARG A 321 5.10 5.41 2.26
N GLY A 322 5.63 6.15 1.28
CA GLY A 322 5.49 5.85 -0.15
C GLY A 322 4.01 5.90 -0.54
N LYS A 323 3.46 4.73 -0.88
CA LYS A 323 2.04 4.54 -1.22
C LYS A 323 1.08 4.62 -0.02
N ARG A 324 1.58 4.63 1.23
CA ARG A 324 0.80 4.83 2.47
C ARG A 324 -0.33 3.79 2.69
N ILE A 325 -0.14 2.58 2.18
CA ILE A 325 -1.21 1.57 2.15
C ILE A 325 -1.66 1.12 3.55
N GLY A 326 -0.74 1.02 4.53
CA GLY A 326 -1.08 0.57 5.88
C GLY A 326 -2.00 1.56 6.59
N VAL A 327 -1.61 2.83 6.55
CA VAL A 327 -2.42 3.93 7.14
C VAL A 327 -3.74 4.12 6.38
N SER A 328 -3.74 4.03 5.04
CA SER A 328 -4.97 4.13 4.25
C SER A 328 -5.97 3.01 4.55
N PHE A 329 -5.51 1.77 4.73
CA PHE A 329 -6.36 0.64 5.14
C PHE A 329 -7.08 0.89 6.47
N GLN A 330 -6.38 1.52 7.42
CA GLN A 330 -6.91 1.92 8.72
C GLN A 330 -7.76 3.22 8.67
N GLY A 331 -7.89 3.86 7.50
CA GLY A 331 -8.58 5.14 7.31
C GLY A 331 -7.82 6.33 7.89
N LEU A 332 -6.51 6.40 7.67
CA LEU A 332 -5.65 7.50 8.11
C LEU A 332 -4.94 8.13 6.92
N MET A 333 -5.07 9.44 6.76
CA MET A 333 -4.36 10.22 5.74
C MET A 333 -3.33 11.14 6.40
N GLU A 334 -2.08 11.09 5.92
CA GLU A 334 -1.01 11.97 6.38
C GLU A 334 -1.36 13.45 6.15
N THR A 335 -1.00 14.31 7.10
CA THR A 335 -1.20 15.76 7.01
C THR A 335 0.06 16.52 7.46
N PRO A 336 0.39 17.67 6.84
CA PRO A 336 1.44 18.56 7.32
C PRO A 336 1.02 19.35 8.56
N TYR A 337 -0.28 19.35 8.90
CA TYR A 337 -0.81 20.10 10.02
C TYR A 337 -0.72 19.28 11.30
N HIS A 338 -0.48 19.97 12.42
CA HIS A 338 -0.38 19.35 13.74
C HIS A 338 -1.73 19.29 14.47
N SER A 339 -2.84 19.43 13.74
CA SER A 339 -4.21 19.39 14.25
C SER A 339 -4.91 18.10 13.78
N PRO A 340 -5.99 17.66 14.45
CA PRO A 340 -6.60 18.22 15.66
C PRO A 340 -5.65 18.16 16.86
N TYR A 341 -5.73 19.16 17.74
CA TYR A 341 -4.84 19.26 18.91
C TYR A 341 -5.11 18.13 19.92
N ALA A 342 -4.07 17.76 20.65
CA ALA A 342 -4.15 16.80 21.74
C ALA A 342 -4.97 17.35 22.91
N ALA A 343 -5.29 16.49 23.88
CA ALA A 343 -6.16 16.83 25.02
C ALA A 343 -5.63 17.99 25.89
N ASP A 344 -4.33 18.23 25.88
CA ASP A 344 -3.66 19.34 26.57
C ASP A 344 -3.61 20.64 25.75
N GLY A 345 -4.19 20.65 24.54
CA GLY A 345 -4.12 21.76 23.59
C GLY A 345 -2.82 21.82 22.78
N GLY A 346 -1.90 20.88 22.98
CA GLY A 346 -0.68 20.73 22.21
C GLY A 346 -0.92 20.13 20.82
N PRO A 347 0.11 20.06 19.97
CA PRO A 347 0.02 19.41 18.66
C PRO A 347 -0.38 17.93 18.81
N GLN A 348 -1.07 17.38 17.80
CA GLN A 348 -1.27 15.94 17.67
C GLN A 348 0.09 15.23 17.83
N PRO A 349 0.23 14.19 18.65
CA PRO A 349 1.50 13.48 18.76
C PRO A 349 1.86 12.81 17.43
N ALA A 350 3.12 12.93 17.02
CA ALA A 350 3.59 12.29 15.81
C ALA A 350 3.54 10.75 15.96
N LEU A 351 3.16 10.07 14.88
CA LEU A 351 3.19 8.61 14.74
C LEU A 351 3.88 8.28 13.41
N HIS A 352 4.86 7.39 13.40
CA HIS A 352 5.75 7.20 12.24
C HIS A 352 6.36 8.51 11.72
N THR A 353 6.70 9.41 12.66
CA THR A 353 7.20 10.76 12.38
C THR A 353 6.24 11.70 11.63
N LYS A 354 4.93 11.40 11.61
CA LYS A 354 3.88 12.14 10.87
C LYS A 354 2.66 12.45 11.71
N HIS A 355 1.77 13.28 11.16
CA HIS A 355 0.43 13.58 11.68
C HIS A 355 -0.64 13.06 10.72
N TYR A 356 -1.84 12.78 11.24
CA TYR A 356 -2.91 12.13 10.48
C TYR A 356 -4.28 12.77 10.71
N ILE A 357 -5.07 12.79 9.65
CA ILE A 357 -6.53 12.98 9.70
C ILE A 357 -7.23 11.63 9.55
N ALA A 358 -8.37 11.47 10.23
CA ALA A 358 -9.21 10.29 10.11
C ALA A 358 -10.09 10.36 8.85
N MET A 359 -10.11 9.27 8.09
CA MET A 359 -10.78 9.09 6.81
C MET A 359 -11.70 7.86 6.85
N GLU A 360 -12.46 7.63 5.78
CA GLU A 360 -13.20 6.38 5.63
C GLU A 360 -12.22 5.18 5.52
N GLN A 361 -12.48 4.15 6.32
CA GLN A 361 -11.66 2.93 6.40
C GLN A 361 -12.05 1.94 5.30
N ASP A 362 -11.10 1.08 4.89
CA ASP A 362 -11.41 -0.02 3.97
C ASP A 362 -12.46 -0.97 4.57
N ILE A 363 -13.41 -1.41 3.74
CA ILE A 363 -14.49 -2.30 4.17
C ILE A 363 -13.97 -3.63 4.71
N HIS A 364 -12.86 -4.15 4.18
CA HIS A 364 -12.26 -5.40 4.65
C HIS A 364 -11.68 -5.23 6.05
N TYR A 365 -11.02 -4.09 6.32
CA TYR A 365 -10.57 -3.71 7.67
C TYR A 365 -11.75 -3.65 8.64
N GLN A 366 -12.84 -2.98 8.26
CA GLN A 366 -14.05 -2.87 9.09
C GLN A 366 -14.70 -4.24 9.38
N LYS A 367 -14.60 -5.19 8.46
CA LYS A 367 -15.08 -6.57 8.67
C LYS A 367 -14.15 -7.41 9.54
N GLY A 368 -12.95 -6.93 9.85
CA GLY A 368 -11.97 -7.60 10.71
C GLY A 368 -10.99 -8.48 9.94
N MET A 369 -10.72 -8.14 8.67
CA MET A 369 -9.57 -8.65 7.94
C MET A 369 -8.31 -7.83 8.29
N THR A 370 -7.18 -8.51 8.22
CA THR A 370 -5.82 -7.99 8.35
C THR A 370 -5.10 -8.10 7.01
N CYS A 371 -3.91 -7.50 6.89
CA CYS A 371 -3.14 -7.53 5.64
C CYS A 371 -2.84 -8.97 5.17
N GLN A 372 -2.54 -9.88 6.11
CA GLN A 372 -2.24 -11.29 5.81
C GLN A 372 -3.45 -12.13 5.41
N ASP A 373 -4.67 -11.59 5.51
CA ASP A 373 -5.85 -12.28 4.99
C ASP A 373 -5.96 -12.17 3.47
N CYS A 374 -5.27 -11.19 2.87
CA CYS A 374 -5.15 -10.97 1.44
C CYS A 374 -3.76 -11.34 0.91
N HIS A 375 -2.70 -10.94 1.61
CA HIS A 375 -1.33 -11.27 1.22
C HIS A 375 -0.97 -12.69 1.64
N THR A 376 -0.76 -13.56 0.66
CA THR A 376 -0.45 -14.97 0.92
C THR A 376 0.95 -15.12 1.54
N SER A 377 1.26 -16.31 2.09
CA SER A 377 2.62 -16.60 2.57
C SER A 377 3.69 -16.40 1.49
N ASN A 378 3.40 -16.68 0.22
CA ASN A 378 4.38 -16.49 -0.85
C ASN A 378 4.58 -15.00 -1.20
N ASP A 379 3.53 -14.18 -1.07
CA ASP A 379 3.60 -12.74 -1.34
C ASP A 379 4.50 -12.04 -0.31
N VAL A 380 4.47 -12.51 0.95
CA VAL A 380 5.20 -11.91 2.08
C VAL A 380 6.58 -12.56 2.28
N HIS A 381 6.64 -13.90 2.36
CA HIS A 381 7.90 -14.62 2.61
C HIS A 381 8.74 -14.84 1.34
N SER A 382 8.19 -14.57 0.15
CA SER A 382 8.69 -15.03 -1.16
C SER A 382 8.32 -16.49 -1.47
N ASP A 383 8.23 -16.78 -2.77
CA ASP A 383 8.17 -18.12 -3.35
C ASP A 383 9.57 -18.64 -3.77
N GLY A 384 10.62 -17.87 -3.54
CA GLY A 384 11.97 -18.15 -4.04
C GLY A 384 12.27 -17.54 -5.41
N PHE A 385 11.34 -16.76 -5.98
CA PHE A 385 11.56 -16.02 -7.23
C PHE A 385 11.77 -14.53 -6.95
N LEU A 386 12.81 -13.97 -7.56
CA LEU A 386 13.09 -12.53 -7.55
C LEU A 386 12.10 -11.77 -8.43
N ALA A 387 11.04 -11.28 -7.80
CA ALA A 387 10.11 -10.31 -8.36
C ALA A 387 10.48 -8.91 -7.87
N ALA A 388 10.70 -7.96 -8.79
CA ALA A 388 11.25 -6.65 -8.46
C ALA A 388 10.21 -5.52 -8.35
N ALA A 389 8.92 -5.84 -8.35
CA ALA A 389 7.84 -4.85 -8.17
C ALA A 389 6.71 -5.42 -7.32
N ASN A 390 6.02 -4.58 -6.53
CA ASN A 390 4.99 -5.04 -5.58
C ASN A 390 3.87 -5.85 -6.26
N LEU A 391 3.37 -5.39 -7.41
CA LEU A 391 2.33 -6.09 -8.18
C LEU A 391 2.79 -7.49 -8.61
N ALA A 392 4.08 -7.66 -8.90
CA ALA A 392 4.63 -8.95 -9.31
C ALA A 392 4.62 -10.01 -8.20
N SER A 393 4.56 -9.61 -6.92
CA SER A 393 4.50 -10.56 -5.79
C SER A 393 3.07 -10.93 -5.37
N VAL A 394 2.08 -10.10 -5.68
CA VAL A 394 0.67 -10.37 -5.35
C VAL A 394 0.11 -11.34 -6.38
N GLN A 395 -0.50 -12.43 -5.93
CA GLN A 395 -1.05 -13.47 -6.81
C GLN A 395 -2.58 -13.56 -6.82
N ILE A 396 -3.23 -12.76 -5.97
CA ILE A 396 -4.68 -12.76 -5.78
C ILE A 396 -5.34 -11.61 -6.51
N GLU A 397 -6.57 -11.84 -6.94
CA GLU A 397 -7.43 -10.84 -7.55
C GLU A 397 -8.74 -10.67 -6.78
N CYS A 398 -9.39 -9.52 -6.95
CA CYS A 398 -10.70 -9.25 -6.34
C CYS A 398 -11.73 -10.35 -6.73
N ALA A 399 -11.64 -10.81 -7.98
CA ALA A 399 -12.49 -11.84 -8.55
C ALA A 399 -12.24 -13.24 -7.94
N ASP A 400 -11.15 -13.45 -7.20
CA ASP A 400 -10.82 -14.73 -6.55
C ASP A 400 -11.73 -15.05 -5.37
N CYS A 401 -12.33 -14.04 -4.75
CA CYS A 401 -13.37 -14.21 -3.73
C CYS A 401 -14.75 -13.80 -4.26
N HIS A 402 -14.83 -12.74 -5.05
CA HIS A 402 -16.11 -12.13 -5.42
C HIS A 402 -16.72 -12.67 -6.72
N GLY A 403 -15.89 -13.16 -7.65
CA GLY A 403 -16.32 -13.56 -8.99
C GLY A 403 -16.74 -12.36 -9.86
N THR A 404 -17.55 -12.64 -10.88
CA THR A 404 -18.16 -11.63 -11.77
C THR A 404 -19.69 -11.75 -11.72
N PRO A 405 -20.47 -10.86 -12.36
CA PRO A 405 -21.93 -11.00 -12.44
C PRO A 405 -22.39 -12.34 -13.04
N ASP A 406 -21.58 -12.93 -13.93
CA ASP A 406 -21.96 -14.13 -14.67
C ASP A 406 -21.22 -15.41 -14.23
N ARG A 407 -20.12 -15.27 -13.48
CA ARG A 407 -19.26 -16.39 -13.08
C ARG A 407 -18.88 -16.37 -11.60
N TYR A 408 -18.93 -17.53 -10.97
CA TYR A 408 -18.34 -17.74 -9.65
C TYR A 408 -16.80 -17.71 -9.71
N PRO A 409 -16.10 -17.47 -8.59
CA PRO A 409 -14.64 -17.42 -8.58
C PRO A 409 -13.94 -18.65 -9.17
N TRP A 410 -14.45 -19.85 -8.90
CA TRP A 410 -13.91 -21.12 -9.41
C TRP A 410 -14.26 -21.39 -10.89
N GLU A 411 -15.20 -20.66 -11.47
CA GLU A 411 -15.58 -20.75 -12.90
C GLU A 411 -14.71 -19.85 -13.80
N LEU A 412 -13.91 -18.96 -13.20
CA LEU A 412 -12.99 -18.09 -13.93
C LEU A 412 -11.78 -18.87 -14.43
N PRO A 413 -11.21 -18.50 -15.60
CA PRO A 413 -9.97 -19.09 -16.08
C PRO A 413 -8.77 -18.66 -15.21
N LEU A 414 -7.69 -19.43 -15.28
CA LEU A 414 -6.40 -19.05 -14.68
C LEU A 414 -5.90 -17.73 -15.29
N GLY A 415 -5.38 -16.83 -14.45
CA GLY A 415 -4.88 -15.51 -14.83
C GLY A 415 -5.95 -14.45 -15.06
N PHE A 416 -7.23 -14.72 -14.77
CA PHE A 416 -8.28 -13.70 -14.90
C PHE A 416 -7.99 -12.53 -13.95
N MET A 417 -7.92 -11.32 -14.50
CA MET A 417 -7.46 -10.07 -13.90
C MET A 417 -5.95 -9.91 -13.65
N ASP A 418 -5.16 -10.97 -13.82
CA ASP A 418 -3.69 -10.97 -13.66
C ASP A 418 -2.99 -11.17 -15.04
N GLU A 419 -3.61 -10.71 -16.14
CA GLU A 419 -3.26 -11.21 -17.48
C GLU A 419 -1.89 -10.76 -18.02
N PHE A 420 -1.41 -9.58 -17.60
CA PHE A 420 -0.31 -8.85 -18.25
C PHE A 420 -0.53 -8.73 -19.76
N ALA A 421 -1.78 -8.44 -20.12
CA ALA A 421 -2.25 -8.38 -21.49
C ALA A 421 -3.50 -7.53 -21.60
N MET A 422 -3.70 -6.93 -22.78
CA MET A 422 -4.87 -6.06 -23.01
C MET A 422 -6.19 -6.81 -23.20
N LYS A 423 -6.19 -8.14 -23.09
CA LYS A 423 -7.37 -9.00 -23.26
C LYS A 423 -7.56 -9.87 -22.03
N PRO A 424 -8.80 -10.03 -21.52
CA PRO A 424 -9.08 -10.91 -20.41
C PRO A 424 -8.63 -12.35 -20.66
N ALA A 425 -8.28 -13.05 -19.58
CA ALA A 425 -7.96 -14.46 -19.64
C ALA A 425 -9.15 -15.26 -20.17
N SER A 426 -8.85 -16.34 -20.91
CA SER A 426 -9.83 -17.27 -21.44
C SER A 426 -9.33 -18.70 -21.25
N GLY A 427 -10.25 -19.66 -21.26
CA GLY A 427 -9.92 -21.07 -21.05
C GLY A 427 -10.94 -21.77 -20.16
N SER A 428 -10.59 -22.97 -19.71
CA SER A 428 -11.37 -23.74 -18.75
C SER A 428 -11.39 -23.07 -17.37
N ALA A 429 -12.44 -23.36 -16.60
CA ALA A 429 -12.53 -22.98 -15.20
C ALA A 429 -11.31 -23.49 -14.42
N ARG A 430 -10.72 -22.64 -13.57
CA ARG A 430 -9.58 -23.01 -12.72
C ARG A 430 -9.96 -24.01 -11.62
N GLY A 431 -11.22 -24.01 -11.18
CA GLY A 431 -11.70 -24.92 -10.15
C GLY A 431 -11.26 -24.54 -8.74
N VAL A 432 -11.05 -25.56 -7.91
CA VAL A 432 -10.69 -25.46 -6.48
C VAL A 432 -9.58 -26.46 -6.15
N ALA A 433 -8.81 -26.18 -5.10
CA ALA A 433 -7.81 -27.10 -4.56
C ALA A 433 -8.36 -27.87 -3.34
N THR A 434 -7.91 -29.11 -3.16
CA THR A 434 -8.29 -29.94 -2.00
C THR A 434 -7.25 -29.92 -0.87
N ARG A 435 -6.09 -29.28 -1.09
CA ARG A 435 -4.96 -29.26 -0.17
C ARG A 435 -4.28 -27.89 -0.19
N GLN A 436 -3.75 -27.50 0.96
CA GLN A 436 -2.80 -26.39 1.13
C GLN A 436 -1.42 -26.74 0.56
N LEU A 437 -0.57 -25.74 0.40
CA LEU A 437 0.83 -25.87 -0.01
C LEU A 437 1.66 -26.58 1.07
N ASP A 438 2.56 -27.47 0.67
CA ASP A 438 3.31 -28.30 1.63
C ASP A 438 4.16 -27.50 2.63
N HIS A 439 4.59 -26.28 2.29
CA HIS A 439 5.37 -25.43 3.19
C HIS A 439 4.54 -24.62 4.18
N THR A 440 3.22 -24.52 3.98
CA THR A 440 2.31 -23.74 4.84
C THR A 440 1.54 -24.61 5.83
N HIS A 441 1.63 -25.95 5.75
CA HIS A 441 0.96 -26.89 6.66
C HIS A 441 1.34 -26.74 8.14
N GLN A 442 2.46 -26.07 8.43
CA GLN A 442 2.86 -25.75 9.81
C GLN A 442 2.07 -24.56 10.39
N GLY A 443 1.30 -23.86 9.56
CA GLY A 443 0.35 -22.83 9.94
C GLY A 443 -1.03 -23.39 10.30
N THR A 444 -2.06 -22.54 10.18
CA THR A 444 -3.45 -22.97 10.42
C THR A 444 -4.00 -23.71 9.20
N ILE A 445 -4.53 -24.91 9.44
CA ILE A 445 -5.23 -25.70 8.42
C ILE A 445 -6.73 -25.47 8.60
N TYR A 446 -7.38 -24.95 7.55
CA TYR A 446 -8.83 -24.72 7.55
C TYR A 446 -9.59 -25.91 6.95
N ASP A 447 -10.84 -26.11 7.33
CA ASP A 447 -11.70 -27.11 6.69
C ASP A 447 -11.94 -26.72 5.22
N ALA A 448 -11.46 -27.55 4.30
CA ALA A 448 -11.51 -27.27 2.86
C ALA A 448 -12.94 -27.22 2.31
N ARG A 449 -13.95 -27.80 2.98
CA ARG A 449 -15.34 -27.85 2.50
C ARG A 449 -15.39 -28.45 1.08
N ASP A 450 -15.95 -27.71 0.11
CA ASP A 450 -15.98 -28.11 -1.30
C ASP A 450 -14.65 -27.86 -2.03
N GLY A 451 -13.71 -27.18 -1.39
CA GLY A 451 -12.34 -26.91 -1.83
C GLY A 451 -11.89 -25.49 -1.49
N TYR A 452 -10.57 -25.31 -1.31
CA TYR A 452 -9.94 -23.99 -1.27
C TYR A 452 -10.06 -23.32 -2.63
N LEU A 453 -10.39 -22.03 -2.64
CA LEU A 453 -10.35 -21.27 -3.89
C LEU A 453 -8.91 -21.20 -4.40
N LEU A 454 -8.76 -21.00 -5.70
CA LEU A 454 -7.44 -20.82 -6.33
C LEU A 454 -7.20 -19.34 -6.58
N THR A 455 -5.97 -18.90 -6.32
CA THR A 455 -5.49 -17.57 -6.71
C THR A 455 -5.51 -17.41 -8.23
N ALA A 456 -5.44 -16.19 -8.75
CA ALA A 456 -5.32 -15.93 -10.19
C ALA A 456 -4.13 -16.69 -10.81
N ARG A 457 -3.07 -16.93 -10.03
CA ARG A 457 -1.86 -17.66 -10.46
C ARG A 457 -1.86 -19.15 -10.12
N GLY A 458 -2.92 -19.69 -9.51
CA GLY A 458 -3.13 -21.14 -9.40
C GLY A 458 -2.54 -21.83 -8.17
N ASN A 459 -2.17 -21.08 -7.12
CA ASN A 459 -1.99 -21.67 -5.79
C ASN A 459 -3.34 -21.75 -5.05
N PRO A 460 -3.48 -22.62 -4.04
CA PRO A 460 -4.61 -22.53 -3.12
C PRO A 460 -4.58 -21.20 -2.36
N TYR A 461 -5.72 -20.53 -2.30
CA TYR A 461 -5.95 -19.39 -1.42
C TYR A 461 -6.39 -19.93 -0.06
N GLU A 462 -5.41 -20.22 0.78
CA GLU A 462 -5.50 -21.24 1.83
C GLU A 462 -6.49 -20.93 2.96
N ASN A 463 -6.87 -19.66 3.12
CA ASN A 463 -7.86 -19.18 4.07
C ASN A 463 -9.25 -18.96 3.46
N VAL A 464 -9.44 -19.23 2.16
CA VAL A 464 -10.69 -18.98 1.44
C VAL A 464 -11.23 -20.28 0.85
N VAL A 465 -12.45 -20.66 1.26
CA VAL A 465 -13.06 -21.93 0.86
C VAL A 465 -14.43 -21.75 0.22
N ARG A 466 -14.77 -22.70 -0.63
CA ARG A 466 -16.09 -22.81 -1.25
C ARG A 466 -17.05 -23.58 -0.33
N ASP A 467 -18.26 -23.03 -0.18
CA ASP A 467 -19.38 -23.69 0.53
C ASP A 467 -20.64 -23.54 -0.33
N GLY A 468 -20.89 -24.52 -1.20
CA GLY A 468 -21.90 -24.47 -2.24
C GLY A 468 -21.63 -23.35 -3.25
N ASP A 469 -22.48 -22.33 -3.23
CA ASP A 469 -22.38 -21.14 -4.08
C ASP A 469 -21.86 -19.90 -3.33
N GLU A 470 -21.61 -20.03 -2.01
CA GLU A 470 -21.03 -18.98 -1.18
C GLU A 470 -19.53 -19.21 -0.95
N VAL A 471 -18.86 -18.14 -0.52
CA VAL A 471 -17.43 -18.14 -0.17
C VAL A 471 -17.28 -17.88 1.32
N ILE A 472 -16.41 -18.62 1.99
CA ILE A 472 -16.03 -18.38 3.38
C ILE A 472 -14.57 -17.93 3.41
N VAL A 473 -14.33 -16.75 3.98
CA VAL A 473 -12.98 -16.26 4.29
C VAL A 473 -12.73 -16.46 5.78
N HIS A 474 -11.78 -17.32 6.10
CA HIS A 474 -11.31 -17.55 7.46
C HIS A 474 -10.22 -16.55 7.82
N THR A 475 -10.58 -15.49 8.55
CA THR A 475 -9.60 -14.46 8.91
C THR A 475 -8.64 -14.98 9.97
N ALA A 476 -7.38 -14.58 9.85
CA ALA A 476 -6.36 -14.88 10.84
C ALA A 476 -6.64 -14.20 12.19
N ALA A 477 -7.41 -13.13 12.21
CA ALA A 477 -7.95 -12.51 13.42
C ALA A 477 -9.07 -13.33 14.09
N GLY A 478 -9.45 -14.48 13.53
CA GLY A 478 -10.33 -15.44 14.18
C GLY A 478 -11.79 -15.40 13.71
N LYS A 479 -12.16 -14.57 12.73
CA LYS A 479 -13.54 -14.49 12.21
C LYS A 479 -13.72 -15.37 10.97
N ASP A 480 -14.94 -15.86 10.76
CA ASP A 480 -15.35 -16.47 9.51
C ASP A 480 -16.32 -15.53 8.79
N LEU A 481 -15.92 -15.03 7.63
CA LEU A 481 -16.73 -14.12 6.84
C LEU A 481 -17.39 -14.91 5.71
N ARG A 482 -18.71 -15.06 5.78
CA ARG A 482 -19.51 -15.67 4.71
C ARG A 482 -19.94 -14.60 3.72
N ILE A 483 -19.54 -14.77 2.47
CA ILE A 483 -19.68 -13.78 1.41
C ILE A 483 -20.56 -14.36 0.30
N LYS A 484 -21.59 -13.61 -0.06
CA LYS A 484 -22.35 -13.86 -1.29
C LYS A 484 -21.54 -13.36 -2.48
N THR A 485 -21.36 -14.23 -3.47
CA THR A 485 -20.64 -13.89 -4.69
C THR A 485 -21.41 -12.86 -5.52
N LEU A 486 -20.72 -12.15 -6.40
CA LEU A 486 -21.33 -11.11 -7.23
C LEU A 486 -22.45 -11.69 -8.11
N LYS A 487 -22.25 -12.87 -8.68
CA LYS A 487 -23.26 -13.63 -9.43
C LYS A 487 -24.55 -13.85 -8.65
N GLN A 488 -24.46 -14.25 -7.38
CA GLN A 488 -25.64 -14.39 -6.52
C GLN A 488 -26.32 -13.04 -6.27
N LEU A 489 -25.55 -11.99 -5.98
CA LEU A 489 -26.11 -10.66 -5.74
C LEU A 489 -26.86 -10.13 -6.97
N PHE A 490 -26.37 -10.40 -8.18
CA PHE A 490 -27.07 -10.08 -9.43
C PHE A 490 -28.35 -10.89 -9.59
N ALA A 491 -28.30 -12.21 -9.38
CA ALA A 491 -29.48 -13.08 -9.45
C ALA A 491 -30.57 -12.66 -8.44
N GLU A 492 -30.17 -12.22 -7.24
CA GLU A 492 -31.06 -11.74 -6.18
C GLU A 492 -31.47 -10.26 -6.33
N LYS A 493 -30.98 -9.54 -7.36
CA LYS A 493 -31.21 -8.10 -7.57
C LYS A 493 -30.83 -7.24 -6.36
N LYS A 494 -29.70 -7.56 -5.71
CA LYS A 494 -29.16 -6.88 -4.52
C LYS A 494 -27.99 -5.94 -4.81
N VAL A 495 -27.70 -5.71 -6.10
CA VAL A 495 -26.71 -4.73 -6.56
C VAL A 495 -27.41 -3.40 -6.80
N SER A 496 -26.71 -2.27 -6.58
CA SER A 496 -27.26 -0.95 -6.90
C SER A 496 -27.58 -0.82 -8.39
N GLN A 497 -28.39 0.18 -8.74
CA GLN A 497 -28.71 0.44 -10.14
C GLN A 497 -27.46 0.81 -10.94
N GLU A 498 -26.61 1.66 -10.37
CA GLU A 498 -25.31 2.06 -10.93
C GLU A 498 -24.41 0.85 -11.13
N GLY A 499 -24.32 -0.05 -10.14
CA GLY A 499 -23.53 -1.29 -10.26
C GLY A 499 -24.09 -2.24 -11.30
N THR A 500 -25.41 -2.33 -11.44
CA THR A 500 -26.08 -3.14 -12.47
C THR A 500 -25.76 -2.59 -13.88
N VAL A 501 -25.80 -1.27 -14.06
CA VAL A 501 -25.44 -0.63 -15.33
C VAL A 501 -23.95 -0.78 -15.62
N ALA A 502 -23.09 -0.47 -14.64
CA ALA A 502 -21.64 -0.45 -14.82
C ALA A 502 -21.08 -1.85 -15.08
N MET A 503 -21.51 -2.88 -14.35
CA MET A 503 -20.96 -4.23 -14.46
C MET A 503 -21.76 -5.15 -15.40
N GLY A 504 -23.08 -4.97 -15.49
CA GLY A 504 -23.95 -5.81 -16.33
C GLY A 504 -24.34 -5.19 -17.68
N GLY A 505 -24.43 -3.86 -17.76
CA GLY A 505 -24.80 -3.14 -18.98
C GLY A 505 -23.63 -2.75 -19.88
N VAL A 506 -22.42 -2.63 -19.31
CA VAL A 506 -21.21 -2.17 -20.02
C VAL A 506 -20.08 -3.19 -19.83
N ALA A 507 -20.07 -4.23 -20.67
CA ALA A 507 -19.10 -5.34 -20.57
C ALA A 507 -17.63 -4.89 -20.50
N LYS A 508 -17.28 -3.80 -21.20
CA LYS A 508 -15.92 -3.24 -21.20
C LYS A 508 -15.36 -2.90 -19.82
N HIS A 509 -16.20 -2.58 -18.83
CA HIS A 509 -15.70 -2.27 -17.49
C HIS A 509 -15.06 -3.51 -16.84
N LEU A 510 -15.71 -4.67 -16.91
CA LEU A 510 -15.14 -5.91 -16.35
C LEU A 510 -13.96 -6.44 -17.19
N ASP A 511 -13.98 -6.19 -18.50
CA ASP A 511 -12.91 -6.63 -19.39
C ASP A 511 -11.62 -5.83 -19.24
N ARG A 512 -11.72 -4.55 -18.84
CA ARG A 512 -10.61 -3.60 -18.94
C ARG A 512 -10.32 -2.82 -17.67
N MET A 513 -11.16 -2.87 -16.64
CA MET A 513 -10.92 -2.13 -15.39
C MET A 513 -10.62 -3.05 -14.24
N GLU A 514 -9.86 -2.51 -13.29
CA GLU A 514 -9.73 -3.08 -11.96
C GLU A 514 -10.98 -2.81 -11.13
N CYS A 515 -11.38 -3.76 -10.28
CA CYS A 515 -12.51 -3.55 -9.38
C CYS A 515 -12.27 -2.34 -8.45
N TYR A 516 -11.03 -2.19 -7.98
CA TYR A 516 -10.63 -1.09 -7.11
C TYR A 516 -10.52 0.26 -7.84
N ALA A 517 -10.55 0.29 -9.18
CA ALA A 517 -10.72 1.54 -9.92
C ALA A 517 -12.11 2.16 -9.72
N CYS A 518 -13.10 1.35 -9.34
CA CYS A 518 -14.45 1.81 -9.02
C CYS A 518 -14.67 1.89 -7.50
N HIS A 519 -14.14 0.91 -6.76
CA HIS A 519 -14.44 0.73 -5.33
C HIS A 519 -13.51 1.45 -4.35
N SER A 520 -12.38 2.02 -4.77
CA SER A 520 -11.54 2.82 -3.87
C SER A 520 -12.14 4.20 -3.68
N SER A 521 -12.49 4.59 -2.45
CA SER A 521 -13.20 5.85 -2.17
C SER A 521 -12.30 7.07 -2.15
N TRP A 522 -11.01 6.90 -1.83
CA TRP A 522 -10.02 7.98 -1.88
C TRP A 522 -8.61 7.41 -2.11
N THR A 523 -7.65 8.25 -2.45
CA THR A 523 -6.25 7.83 -2.57
C THR A 523 -5.34 8.92 -1.99
N PRO A 524 -4.28 8.57 -1.24
CA PRO A 524 -3.25 9.54 -0.86
C PRO A 524 -2.56 10.13 -2.10
N GLN A 525 -2.49 11.45 -2.18
CA GLN A 525 -1.88 12.16 -3.30
C GLN A 525 -0.80 13.12 -2.75
N CYS A 526 0.46 12.72 -2.88
CA CYS A 526 1.63 13.49 -2.43
C CYS A 526 2.45 14.00 -3.63
N TYR A 527 2.01 15.08 -4.25
CA TYR A 527 2.64 15.60 -5.46
C TYR A 527 3.91 16.38 -5.16
N GLY A 528 4.90 16.26 -6.05
CA GLY A 528 6.16 17.00 -6.03
C GLY A 528 6.98 16.77 -4.76
N CYS A 529 7.98 15.89 -4.83
CA CYS A 529 8.89 15.60 -3.73
C CYS A 529 10.13 16.50 -3.83
N HIS A 530 10.24 17.54 -3.02
CA HIS A 530 11.44 18.39 -3.02
C HIS A 530 12.53 17.72 -2.20
N VAL A 531 13.47 17.07 -2.88
CA VAL A 531 14.58 16.33 -2.27
C VAL A 531 15.80 17.24 -2.26
N LYS A 532 16.32 17.53 -1.08
CA LYS A 532 17.63 18.18 -0.93
C LYS A 532 18.63 17.20 -0.34
N VAL A 533 19.77 17.02 -1.02
CA VAL A 533 20.92 16.27 -0.52
C VAL A 533 22.08 17.24 -0.35
N ASP A 534 22.42 17.53 0.91
CA ASP A 534 23.39 18.56 1.25
C ASP A 534 24.71 17.96 1.73
N PHE A 535 25.75 18.04 0.89
CA PHE A 535 27.07 17.45 1.14
C PHE A 535 28.07 18.40 1.79
N SER A 536 27.63 19.57 2.27
CA SER A 536 28.49 20.59 2.87
C SER A 536 29.47 20.03 3.91
N GLN A 537 30.75 20.35 3.77
CA GLN A 537 31.81 19.90 4.68
C GLN A 537 32.47 21.08 5.39
N LYS A 538 32.57 21.03 6.73
CA LYS A 538 33.06 22.15 7.53
C LYS A 538 34.45 22.67 7.11
N HIS A 539 35.31 21.78 6.64
CA HIS A 539 36.67 22.12 6.24
C HIS A 539 36.76 22.77 4.84
N LYS A 540 35.68 22.72 4.04
CA LYS A 540 35.57 23.31 2.69
C LYS A 540 34.53 24.42 2.59
N CYS A 541 33.58 24.47 3.53
CA CYS A 541 32.56 25.50 3.70
C CYS A 541 32.78 26.23 5.04
N PRO A 542 33.50 27.37 5.07
CA PRO A 542 33.79 28.12 6.29
C PRO A 542 32.57 28.56 7.09
N GLU A 543 31.47 28.90 6.41
CA GLU A 543 30.19 29.36 6.94
C GLU A 543 29.32 28.22 7.50
N CYS A 544 29.55 26.99 7.05
CA CYS A 544 28.84 25.83 7.55
C CYS A 544 29.20 25.57 9.03
N LEU A 545 28.23 25.18 9.86
CA LEU A 545 28.46 24.93 11.28
C LEU A 545 29.15 23.58 11.51
N GLU A 546 28.82 22.58 10.70
CA GLU A 546 29.35 21.22 10.79
C GLU A 546 29.36 20.54 9.43
N SER A 547 30.07 19.41 9.34
CA SER A 547 30.01 18.52 8.17
C SER A 547 28.70 17.73 8.17
N LEU A 548 27.94 17.85 7.09
CA LEU A 548 26.66 17.19 6.93
C LEU A 548 26.83 15.73 6.50
N LYS A 549 26.09 14.85 7.18
CA LYS A 549 26.20 13.40 7.10
C LYS A 549 24.90 12.71 7.52
N GLY A 550 24.76 11.44 7.19
CA GLY A 550 23.61 10.64 7.58
C GLY A 550 23.92 9.15 7.69
N PHE A 551 22.97 8.42 8.29
CA PHE A 551 23.12 7.00 8.58
C PHE A 551 22.78 6.14 7.37
N ASP A 552 23.66 5.21 7.03
CA ASP A 552 23.50 4.28 5.93
C ASP A 552 22.89 2.96 6.43
N TRP A 553 21.62 2.74 6.09
CA TRP A 553 20.88 1.56 6.54
C TRP A 553 21.32 0.28 5.84
N VAL A 554 21.80 0.37 4.59
CA VAL A 554 22.28 -0.80 3.85
C VAL A 554 23.63 -1.24 4.40
N ALA A 555 24.52 -0.29 4.70
CA ALA A 555 25.79 -0.59 5.37
C ALA A 555 25.56 -1.17 6.77
N ALA A 556 24.60 -0.63 7.55
CA ALA A 556 24.24 -1.19 8.85
C ALA A 556 23.73 -2.64 8.75
N GLY A 557 22.88 -2.92 7.76
CA GLY A 557 22.42 -4.27 7.50
C GLY A 557 23.54 -5.23 7.07
N ARG A 558 24.53 -4.76 6.30
CA ARG A 558 25.72 -5.54 5.92
C ARG A 558 26.66 -5.76 7.10
N LYS A 559 26.72 -4.82 8.05
CA LYS A 559 27.51 -5.01 9.27
C LYS A 559 27.04 -6.22 10.08
N HIS A 560 25.74 -6.51 10.09
CA HIS A 560 25.20 -7.76 10.68
C HIS A 560 25.65 -9.04 9.95
N GLU A 561 26.24 -8.97 8.76
CA GLU A 561 26.86 -10.14 8.12
C GLU A 561 28.17 -10.53 8.84
N GLU A 562 28.86 -9.56 9.42
CA GLU A 562 30.14 -9.74 10.11
C GLU A 562 29.97 -10.59 11.37
N LYS A 563 30.92 -11.49 11.63
CA LYS A 563 30.84 -12.46 12.73
C LYS A 563 30.58 -11.79 14.09
N ASP A 564 31.24 -10.67 14.35
CA ASP A 564 31.19 -9.99 15.65
C ASP A 564 29.90 -9.18 15.87
N HIS A 565 29.16 -8.89 14.78
CA HIS A 565 27.97 -8.03 14.78
C HIS A 565 26.68 -8.78 14.41
N ARG A 566 26.81 -10.03 13.95
CA ARG A 566 25.69 -10.87 13.51
C ARG A 566 24.61 -11.05 14.56
N ALA A 567 25.03 -11.15 15.82
CA ALA A 567 24.14 -11.32 16.96
C ALA A 567 23.76 -10.01 17.66
N ASP A 568 24.12 -8.84 17.11
CA ASP A 568 23.76 -7.60 17.76
C ASP A 568 22.24 -7.41 17.83
N ARG A 569 21.80 -6.79 18.93
CA ARG A 569 20.37 -6.54 19.21
C ARG A 569 19.72 -5.50 18.29
N GLY A 570 20.52 -4.81 17.48
CA GLY A 570 20.15 -3.65 16.64
C GLY A 570 21.38 -2.82 16.30
N GLU A 571 21.17 -1.71 15.59
CA GLU A 571 22.22 -0.93 14.93
C GLU A 571 22.73 0.26 15.78
N GLU A 572 22.35 0.31 17.05
CA GLU A 572 22.76 1.35 17.99
C GLU A 572 24.30 1.35 18.16
N GLY A 573 24.94 2.48 17.89
CA GLY A 573 26.40 2.62 17.98
C GLY A 573 27.17 2.19 16.73
N TYR A 574 26.50 1.80 15.65
CA TYR A 574 27.18 1.52 14.38
C TYR A 574 27.69 2.81 13.73
N ASP A 575 28.98 2.82 13.37
CA ASP A 575 29.61 3.91 12.61
C ASP A 575 29.46 3.70 11.10
N THR A 576 28.21 3.59 10.64
CA THR A 576 27.85 3.45 9.23
C THR A 576 27.34 4.79 8.69
N ILE A 577 28.19 5.82 8.82
CA ILE A 577 27.86 7.20 8.46
C ILE A 577 28.48 7.55 7.11
N ILE A 578 27.67 8.11 6.21
CA ILE A 578 28.08 8.58 4.88
C ILE A 578 27.91 10.10 4.77
N PRO A 579 28.69 10.80 3.93
CA PRO A 579 28.51 12.23 3.71
C PRO A 579 27.16 12.53 3.07
N GLY A 580 26.69 13.76 3.29
CA GLY A 580 25.40 14.22 2.78
C GLY A 580 24.30 14.10 3.83
N LYS A 581 23.46 15.13 3.93
CA LYS A 581 22.23 15.11 4.71
C LYS A 581 21.03 15.23 3.77
N VAL A 582 20.14 14.24 3.83
CA VAL A 582 18.89 14.26 3.07
C VAL A 582 17.80 15.00 3.84
N THR A 583 17.04 15.83 3.13
CA THR A 583 15.77 16.39 3.58
C THR A 583 14.73 16.33 2.47
N GLU A 584 13.48 16.11 2.84
CA GLU A 584 12.37 15.94 1.90
C GLU A 584 11.19 16.83 2.27
N GLN A 585 10.63 17.52 1.28
CA GLN A 585 9.38 18.27 1.41
C GLN A 585 8.41 17.90 0.27
N ARG A 586 7.18 18.42 0.31
CA ARG A 586 6.11 18.11 -0.66
C ARG A 586 5.48 19.40 -1.19
N SER A 587 5.13 19.45 -2.48
CA SER A 587 4.40 20.59 -3.05
C SER A 587 2.99 20.70 -2.45
N TYR A 588 2.27 19.59 -2.38
CA TYR A 588 1.04 19.49 -1.62
C TYR A 588 0.67 18.03 -1.33
N LEU A 589 0.01 17.83 -0.19
CA LEU A 589 -0.45 16.53 0.30
C LEU A 589 -1.97 16.57 0.46
N ARG A 590 -2.69 15.70 -0.28
CA ARG A 590 -4.15 15.71 -0.36
C ARG A 590 -4.71 14.29 -0.36
N TRP A 591 -5.98 14.15 -0.01
CA TRP A 591 -6.81 12.99 -0.35
C TRP A 591 -7.83 13.44 -1.39
N GLU A 592 -8.07 12.62 -2.39
CA GLU A 592 -8.98 12.95 -3.48
C GLU A 592 -9.25 11.69 -4.33
N GLU A 593 -10.21 11.80 -5.25
CA GLU A 593 -10.40 10.80 -6.29
C GLU A 593 -9.14 10.69 -7.14
N PRO A 594 -8.60 9.49 -7.36
CA PRO A 594 -7.34 9.31 -8.07
C PRO A 594 -7.51 9.55 -9.56
N MET A 595 -6.41 9.97 -10.19
CA MET A 595 -6.24 9.86 -11.62
C MET A 595 -6.29 8.38 -12.05
N LEU A 596 -6.68 8.11 -13.29
CA LEU A 596 -6.70 6.75 -13.83
C LEU A 596 -5.67 6.59 -14.96
N GLY A 597 -5.16 5.37 -15.09
CA GLY A 597 -4.26 4.97 -16.17
C GLY A 597 -4.28 3.45 -16.34
N ILE A 598 -3.32 2.90 -17.06
CA ILE A 598 -3.17 1.45 -17.28
C ILE A 598 -2.08 0.89 -16.35
N ASN A 599 -2.34 -0.21 -15.64
CA ASN A 599 -1.35 -0.93 -14.83
C ASN A 599 -0.55 -1.95 -15.68
N GLY A 600 0.39 -2.64 -15.04
CA GLY A 600 1.17 -3.73 -15.66
C GLY A 600 0.33 -4.90 -16.16
N GLU A 601 -0.84 -5.13 -15.56
CA GLU A 601 -1.78 -6.17 -16.02
C GLU A 601 -2.54 -5.78 -17.29
N GLY A 602 -2.46 -4.51 -17.70
CA GLY A 602 -3.12 -3.97 -18.90
C GLY A 602 -4.53 -3.44 -18.63
N ARG A 603 -4.88 -3.15 -17.38
CA ARG A 603 -6.21 -2.72 -16.90
C ARG A 603 -6.20 -1.30 -16.36
N VAL A 604 -7.38 -0.67 -16.41
CA VAL A 604 -7.62 0.66 -15.86
C VAL A 604 -7.54 0.61 -14.34
N THR A 605 -6.63 1.39 -13.78
CA THR A 605 -6.30 1.42 -12.36
C THR A 605 -6.27 2.85 -11.82
N PRO A 606 -6.50 3.08 -10.52
CA PRO A 606 -6.04 4.27 -9.83
C PRO A 606 -4.53 4.45 -9.94
N LEU A 607 -4.11 5.71 -10.10
CA LEU A 607 -2.74 6.17 -10.01
C LEU A 607 -2.56 7.04 -8.76
N ALA A 608 -1.38 6.95 -8.15
CA ALA A 608 -0.92 7.85 -7.11
C ALA A 608 0.52 8.31 -7.42
N PRO A 609 0.93 9.51 -6.95
CA PRO A 609 2.30 9.97 -7.02
C PRO A 609 3.28 8.89 -6.52
N GLY A 610 4.15 8.47 -7.42
CA GLY A 610 5.28 7.61 -7.17
C GLY A 610 6.49 8.43 -6.73
N CYS A 611 7.64 8.21 -7.37
CA CYS A 611 8.81 9.04 -7.17
C CYS A 611 8.72 10.27 -8.09
N GLN A 612 8.35 11.44 -7.55
CA GLN A 612 8.31 12.71 -8.29
C GLN A 612 9.33 13.74 -7.73
N PRO A 613 10.64 13.45 -7.70
CA PRO A 613 11.59 14.34 -7.07
C PRO A 613 11.92 15.56 -7.92
N SER A 614 11.89 16.73 -7.29
CA SER A 614 12.67 17.91 -7.69
C SER A 614 13.91 17.93 -6.80
N VAL A 615 15.09 17.82 -7.39
CA VAL A 615 16.34 17.53 -6.69
C VAL A 615 17.20 18.79 -6.56
N THR A 616 17.60 19.09 -5.33
CA THR A 616 18.60 20.10 -5.01
C THR A 616 19.83 19.41 -4.40
N ILE A 617 21.00 19.65 -4.97
CA ILE A 617 22.27 19.08 -4.50
C ILE A 617 23.18 20.23 -4.10
N ILE A 618 23.65 20.20 -2.85
CA ILE A 618 24.65 21.15 -2.34
C ILE A 618 25.99 20.44 -2.26
N GLY A 619 27.03 21.07 -2.82
CA GLY A 619 28.38 20.54 -2.86
C GLY A 619 29.09 20.56 -1.51
N GLU A 620 30.29 19.99 -1.47
CA GLU A 620 31.12 19.96 -0.26
C GLU A 620 31.60 21.33 0.21
N ASP A 621 31.63 22.30 -0.69
CA ASP A 621 31.95 23.71 -0.46
C ASP A 621 30.76 24.53 0.06
N GLY A 622 29.57 23.94 0.16
CA GLY A 622 28.35 24.65 0.58
C GLY A 622 27.59 25.32 -0.56
N GLU A 623 28.12 25.27 -1.78
CA GLU A 623 27.50 25.90 -2.95
C GLU A 623 26.53 24.94 -3.66
N PRO A 624 25.40 25.42 -4.21
CA PRO A 624 24.49 24.60 -4.98
C PRO A 624 25.15 24.06 -6.27
N ILE A 625 25.03 22.76 -6.50
CA ILE A 625 25.36 22.08 -7.78
C ILE A 625 24.12 22.00 -8.67
N LEU A 626 22.98 21.62 -8.07
CA LEU A 626 21.67 21.61 -8.72
C LEU A 626 20.66 22.26 -7.78
N VAL A 627 19.70 22.98 -8.33
CA VAL A 627 18.57 23.58 -7.60
C VAL A 627 17.29 23.22 -8.32
N ASN A 628 16.35 22.60 -7.60
CA ASN A 628 15.03 22.25 -8.08
C ASN A 628 15.02 21.48 -9.43
N HIS A 629 15.99 20.60 -9.64
CA HIS A 629 16.19 19.94 -10.92
C HIS A 629 15.35 18.68 -11.04
N ILE A 630 14.61 18.53 -12.15
CA ILE A 630 13.93 17.28 -12.51
C ILE A 630 14.70 16.66 -13.67
N TYR A 631 15.18 15.43 -13.47
CA TYR A 631 15.86 14.68 -14.52
C TYR A 631 14.88 14.26 -15.62
N LYS A 632 15.42 13.98 -16.81
CA LYS A 632 14.70 13.29 -17.89
C LYS A 632 15.18 11.86 -17.98
N VAL A 633 14.28 10.97 -18.39
CA VAL A 633 14.65 9.61 -18.80
C VAL A 633 15.36 9.64 -20.15
N ASP A 634 16.12 8.59 -20.46
CA ASP A 634 16.84 8.49 -21.73
C ASP A 634 15.89 8.60 -22.95
N PRO A 635 16.34 9.22 -24.06
CA PRO A 635 15.61 9.24 -25.33
C PRO A 635 15.14 7.85 -25.77
N GLY A 636 13.88 7.73 -26.19
CA GLY A 636 13.25 6.48 -26.62
C GLY A 636 12.60 5.67 -25.49
N LEU A 637 12.82 6.02 -24.22
CA LEU A 637 12.08 5.44 -23.09
C LEU A 637 10.73 6.13 -22.88
N GLU A 638 9.80 5.42 -22.23
CA GLU A 638 8.45 5.93 -21.91
C GLU A 638 7.69 6.55 -23.09
N ARG A 639 7.94 6.03 -24.31
CA ARG A 639 7.24 6.47 -25.54
C ARG A 639 7.51 7.94 -25.89
N SER A 640 8.66 8.48 -25.46
CA SER A 640 9.14 9.81 -25.83
C SER A 640 10.42 9.72 -26.66
N GLU A 641 10.45 10.32 -27.85
CA GLU A 641 11.66 10.37 -28.69
C GLU A 641 12.77 11.20 -28.06
N GLU A 642 12.43 12.28 -27.36
CA GLU A 642 13.40 13.20 -26.73
C GLU A 642 13.68 12.87 -25.24
N GLY A 643 12.98 11.86 -24.69
CA GLY A 643 12.92 11.61 -23.25
C GLY A 643 11.89 12.51 -22.56
N GLN A 644 11.27 12.01 -21.50
CA GLN A 644 10.29 12.75 -20.70
C GLN A 644 10.80 12.96 -19.27
N LEU A 645 10.13 13.82 -18.49
CA LEU A 645 10.49 14.00 -17.08
C LEU A 645 10.41 12.66 -16.34
N SER A 646 11.41 12.37 -15.51
CA SER A 646 11.52 11.15 -14.71
C SER A 646 10.59 11.11 -13.50
N ILE A 647 9.60 11.99 -13.45
CA ILE A 647 8.55 11.99 -12.41
C ILE A 647 7.56 10.86 -12.68
N ASP A 648 7.32 10.02 -11.69
CA ASP A 648 6.49 8.81 -11.83
C ASP A 648 5.14 8.92 -11.11
N MET A 649 4.10 8.47 -11.80
CA MET A 649 2.79 8.14 -11.25
C MET A 649 2.64 6.62 -11.20
N SER A 650 2.58 6.08 -9.99
CA SER A 650 2.50 4.65 -9.79
C SER A 650 1.05 4.13 -9.87
N PRO A 651 0.77 3.11 -10.70
CA PRO A 651 -0.39 2.25 -10.51
C PRO A 651 -0.48 1.74 -9.07
N THR A 652 -1.67 1.85 -8.48
CA THR A 652 -1.85 1.50 -7.07
C THR A 652 -3.24 0.94 -6.75
N GLN A 653 -3.27 -0.04 -5.86
CA GLN A 653 -4.44 -0.40 -5.06
C GLN A 653 -4.36 0.48 -3.78
N PRO A 654 -5.24 1.48 -3.59
CA PRO A 654 -5.13 2.45 -2.49
C PRO A 654 -5.43 1.92 -1.09
N HIS A 655 -6.03 0.74 -0.98
CA HIS A 655 -6.52 0.10 0.24
C HIS A 655 -7.57 0.95 0.96
N THR A 656 -8.49 1.51 0.18
CA THR A 656 -9.61 2.36 0.63
C THR A 656 -10.92 1.86 0.02
N THR A 657 -11.03 0.54 -0.15
CA THR A 657 -12.16 -0.10 -0.80
C THR A 657 -13.41 0.09 0.03
N THR A 658 -14.52 0.50 -0.59
CA THR A 658 -15.79 0.65 0.09
C THR A 658 -16.92 -0.06 -0.66
N LYS A 659 -18.05 -0.24 0.03
CA LYS A 659 -19.25 -0.83 -0.57
C LYS A 659 -19.84 0.07 -1.66
N GLN A 660 -19.76 1.38 -1.48
CA GLN A 660 -20.26 2.37 -2.42
C GLN A 660 -19.17 2.71 -3.43
N ALA A 661 -19.37 2.35 -4.69
CA ALA A 661 -18.46 2.75 -5.75
C ALA A 661 -18.49 4.28 -5.98
N ARG A 662 -17.41 4.81 -6.58
CA ARG A 662 -17.34 6.20 -7.04
C ARG A 662 -18.43 6.50 -8.09
N SER A 663 -18.77 7.78 -8.23
CA SER A 663 -19.78 8.21 -9.19
C SER A 663 -19.31 8.05 -10.63
N CYS A 664 -20.24 7.99 -11.59
CA CYS A 664 -19.88 7.95 -13.01
C CYS A 664 -19.10 9.21 -13.42
N GLU A 665 -19.47 10.36 -12.86
CA GLU A 665 -18.90 11.68 -13.14
C GLU A 665 -17.44 11.77 -12.71
N SER A 666 -17.06 11.12 -11.60
CA SER A 666 -15.66 11.07 -11.13
C SER A 666 -14.68 10.57 -12.19
N CYS A 667 -15.15 9.74 -13.13
CA CYS A 667 -14.36 9.14 -14.19
C CYS A 667 -14.65 9.76 -15.57
N HIS A 668 -15.93 9.92 -15.89
CA HIS A 668 -16.38 10.31 -17.24
C HIS A 668 -16.47 11.83 -17.44
N ALA A 669 -16.48 12.63 -16.37
CA ALA A 669 -16.59 14.09 -16.42
C ALA A 669 -15.44 14.78 -15.69
N SER A 670 -14.28 14.10 -15.60
CA SER A 670 -13.11 14.56 -14.86
C SER A 670 -11.86 14.54 -15.74
N LYS A 671 -11.35 15.72 -16.09
CA LYS A 671 -10.04 15.90 -16.73
C LYS A 671 -8.93 15.16 -15.99
N LYS A 672 -8.96 15.25 -14.65
CA LYS A 672 -7.97 14.61 -13.79
C LYS A 672 -8.03 13.08 -13.93
N ALA A 673 -9.21 12.49 -13.94
CA ALA A 673 -9.36 11.05 -14.16
C ALA A 673 -8.79 10.60 -15.52
N LEU A 674 -8.86 11.47 -16.54
CA LEU A 674 -8.31 11.25 -17.88
C LEU A 674 -6.79 11.50 -18.00
N GLY A 675 -6.14 11.94 -16.92
CA GLY A 675 -4.71 12.19 -16.88
C GLY A 675 -4.26 13.61 -17.24
N LEU A 676 -5.21 14.52 -17.47
CA LEU A 676 -4.95 15.90 -17.90
C LEU A 676 -4.57 16.84 -16.73
N GLY A 677 -4.46 16.29 -15.51
CA GLY A 677 -4.10 17.00 -14.29
C GLY A 677 -5.24 17.83 -13.68
N ILE A 678 -4.88 18.64 -12.68
CA ILE A 678 -5.75 19.62 -12.04
C ILE A 678 -5.46 21.03 -12.57
N ASP A 679 -6.53 21.82 -12.76
CA ASP A 679 -6.41 23.23 -13.14
C ASP A 679 -6.08 24.09 -11.90
N GLY A 680 -5.39 25.23 -12.09
CA GLY A 680 -5.37 26.33 -11.11
C GLY A 680 -4.03 26.72 -10.47
N THR A 681 -2.91 26.10 -10.82
CA THR A 681 -1.58 26.57 -10.39
C THR A 681 -1.00 27.58 -11.38
N ARG A 682 -0.18 28.52 -10.89
CA ARG A 682 0.74 29.28 -11.76
C ARG A 682 1.82 28.32 -12.31
N PRO A 683 2.48 28.65 -13.44
CA PRO A 683 3.53 27.80 -14.00
C PRO A 683 4.66 27.55 -13.00
N TRP A 684 5.11 26.29 -12.87
CA TRP A 684 6.19 25.91 -11.94
C TRP A 684 7.57 26.24 -12.49
N ASN A 685 7.71 26.40 -13.80
CA ASN A 685 8.93 26.77 -14.51
C ASN A 685 9.19 28.29 -14.53
N GLU A 686 8.42 29.08 -13.78
CA GLU A 686 8.61 30.53 -13.66
C GLU A 686 9.00 30.91 -12.22
N GLU A 687 9.84 31.93 -12.10
CA GLU A 687 10.11 32.59 -10.82
C GLU A 687 8.90 33.44 -10.41
N HIS A 688 8.45 33.32 -9.16
CA HIS A 688 7.34 34.13 -8.63
C HIS A 688 7.84 35.06 -7.54
N VAL A 689 7.73 36.37 -7.80
CA VAL A 689 7.97 37.44 -6.83
C VAL A 689 6.63 37.88 -6.24
N VAL A 690 6.57 38.05 -4.92
CA VAL A 690 5.41 38.58 -4.21
C VAL A 690 5.85 39.76 -3.36
N ASP A 691 5.54 40.98 -3.80
CA ASP A 691 5.87 42.22 -3.10
C ASP A 691 4.85 43.32 -3.47
N LEU A 692 5.05 44.54 -2.96
CA LEU A 692 4.29 45.72 -3.34
C LEU A 692 4.42 45.96 -4.84
N GLU A 693 3.31 45.81 -5.56
CA GLU A 693 3.23 45.99 -7.01
C GLU A 693 2.20 47.06 -7.39
N THR A 694 2.37 47.68 -8.57
CA THR A 694 1.32 48.48 -9.20
C THR A 694 0.18 47.60 -9.70
N ALA A 695 -0.95 48.19 -10.06
CA ALA A 695 -2.05 47.46 -10.70
C ALA A 695 -1.63 46.75 -12.00
N ASP A 696 -0.56 47.23 -12.65
CA ASP A 696 0.04 46.65 -13.86
C ASP A 696 1.15 45.62 -13.54
N LYS A 697 1.23 45.16 -12.28
CA LYS A 697 2.19 44.15 -11.77
C LYS A 697 3.66 44.57 -11.83
N GLN A 698 3.94 45.87 -11.77
CA GLN A 698 5.32 46.34 -11.64
C GLN A 698 5.71 46.31 -10.15
N ILE A 699 6.71 45.49 -9.80
CA ILE A 699 7.30 45.46 -8.46
C ILE A 699 7.91 46.84 -8.15
N LEU A 700 7.44 47.47 -7.07
CA LEU A 700 7.85 48.82 -6.66
C LEU A 700 9.20 48.85 -5.92
N PRO A 701 9.48 47.92 -4.98
CA PRO A 701 10.78 47.88 -4.32
C PRO A 701 11.90 47.51 -5.31
N LYS A 702 13.07 48.12 -5.13
CA LYS A 702 14.30 47.73 -5.86
C LYS A 702 15.05 46.57 -5.18
N GLN A 703 14.73 46.31 -3.92
CA GLN A 703 15.28 45.24 -3.11
C GLN A 703 14.12 44.31 -2.74
N TYR A 704 14.01 43.21 -3.48
CA TYR A 704 13.06 42.15 -3.22
C TYR A 704 13.76 40.81 -3.40
N GLN A 705 13.11 39.74 -2.98
CA GLN A 705 13.57 38.37 -3.17
C GLN A 705 12.47 37.58 -3.86
N PRO A 706 12.82 36.60 -4.72
CA PRO A 706 11.86 35.62 -5.20
C PRO A 706 11.20 34.91 -4.02
N GLN A 707 9.88 34.74 -4.09
CA GLN A 707 9.14 33.95 -3.10
C GLN A 707 9.16 32.46 -3.46
N MET A 708 9.20 32.15 -4.76
CA MET A 708 9.32 30.81 -5.31
C MET A 708 10.25 30.83 -6.51
N GLU A 709 11.29 30.00 -6.45
CA GLU A 709 12.19 29.76 -7.58
C GLU A 709 11.54 28.84 -8.62
N ALA A 710 12.00 28.95 -9.87
CA ALA A 710 11.55 28.09 -10.94
C ALA A 710 12.01 26.62 -10.75
N ILE A 711 11.18 25.69 -11.23
CA ILE A 711 11.52 24.29 -11.45
C ILE A 711 11.68 24.11 -12.96
N GLU A 712 12.93 24.10 -13.41
CA GLU A 712 13.24 24.05 -14.83
C GLU A 712 12.60 22.80 -15.48
N ASN A 713 11.92 23.00 -16.62
CA ASN A 713 11.19 21.99 -17.39
C ASN A 713 9.85 21.48 -16.83
N LEU A 714 9.35 22.01 -15.71
CA LEU A 714 7.99 21.69 -15.22
C LEU A 714 6.98 22.78 -15.65
N ASP A 715 6.54 22.73 -16.91
CA ASP A 715 5.60 23.68 -17.50
C ASP A 715 4.11 23.34 -17.25
N HIS A 716 3.84 22.23 -16.55
CA HIS A 716 2.51 21.75 -16.20
C HIS A 716 2.40 21.42 -14.70
N ASP A 717 1.18 21.20 -14.22
CA ASP A 717 0.97 20.75 -12.84
C ASP A 717 1.49 19.31 -12.63
N TRP A 718 2.02 19.04 -11.44
CA TRP A 718 2.54 17.73 -11.01
C TRP A 718 1.60 16.54 -11.23
N SER A 719 0.30 16.78 -11.33
CA SER A 719 -0.72 15.75 -11.53
C SER A 719 -0.99 15.41 -13.00
N ARG A 720 -0.46 16.16 -13.96
CA ARG A 720 -0.67 15.92 -15.40
C ARG A 720 0.30 14.87 -15.91
N ILE A 721 -0.22 13.82 -16.54
CA ILE A 721 0.56 12.71 -17.13
C ILE A 721 0.42 12.60 -18.64
N VAL A 722 -0.59 13.24 -19.21
CA VAL A 722 -0.87 13.22 -20.64
C VAL A 722 -1.44 14.57 -21.06
N ASP A 723 -1.19 14.96 -22.30
CA ASP A 723 -1.76 16.17 -22.90
C ASP A 723 -3.09 15.92 -23.63
N GLU A 724 -3.68 16.98 -24.17
CA GLU A 724 -4.95 16.92 -24.91
C GLU A 724 -4.83 16.18 -26.25
N GLN A 725 -3.61 16.01 -26.76
CA GLN A 725 -3.30 15.26 -27.99
C GLN A 725 -3.06 13.77 -27.70
N GLY A 726 -2.91 13.39 -26.43
CA GLY A 726 -2.65 12.02 -26.00
C GLY A 726 -1.17 11.69 -25.86
N ASN A 727 -0.27 12.68 -25.87
CA ASN A 727 1.15 12.48 -25.63
C ASN A 727 1.40 12.40 -24.12
N GLN A 728 2.14 11.39 -23.70
CA GLN A 728 2.53 11.22 -22.30
C GLN A 728 3.60 12.25 -21.94
N VAL A 729 3.40 12.97 -20.83
CA VAL A 729 4.31 14.04 -20.36
C VAL A 729 5.04 13.69 -19.06
N ALA A 730 4.63 12.62 -18.39
CA ALA A 730 5.23 12.09 -17.17
C ALA A 730 5.16 10.56 -17.15
N THR A 731 6.01 9.94 -16.34
CA THR A 731 6.08 8.47 -16.27
C THR A 731 4.84 7.91 -15.57
N VAL A 732 4.31 6.81 -16.10
CA VAL A 732 3.18 6.09 -15.47
C VAL A 732 3.58 4.64 -15.28
N GLY A 733 4.15 4.33 -14.12
CA GLY A 733 4.48 2.96 -13.73
C GLY A 733 5.63 2.36 -14.54
N HIS A 734 6.83 2.89 -14.37
CA HIS A 734 8.06 2.45 -15.04
C HIS A 734 8.55 1.01 -14.78
N HIS A 735 7.76 0.17 -14.09
CA HIS A 735 8.15 -1.20 -13.81
C HIS A 735 7.67 -2.20 -14.86
N PHE A 736 6.49 -1.99 -15.47
CA PHE A 736 5.86 -2.96 -16.38
C PHE A 736 5.58 -2.34 -17.73
N GLN A 737 5.76 -3.10 -18.81
CA GLN A 737 5.68 -2.60 -20.19
C GLN A 737 4.31 -2.01 -20.56
N LEU A 738 3.23 -2.58 -20.01
CA LEU A 738 1.87 -2.12 -20.29
C LEU A 738 1.47 -0.87 -19.52
N SER A 739 2.20 -0.48 -18.48
CA SER A 739 1.84 0.71 -17.71
C SER A 739 1.99 1.97 -18.56
N ARG A 740 0.96 2.82 -18.52
CA ARG A 740 0.91 4.08 -19.29
C ARG A 740 -0.28 4.95 -18.91
N ALA A 741 -0.20 6.21 -19.32
CA ALA A 741 -1.38 7.07 -19.44
C ALA A 741 -2.37 6.56 -20.51
N PHE A 742 -3.58 7.11 -20.53
CA PHE A 742 -4.54 6.84 -21.60
C PHE A 742 -4.10 7.43 -22.93
N THR A 743 -4.34 6.70 -24.00
CA THR A 743 -4.23 7.21 -25.37
C THR A 743 -5.35 8.21 -25.66
N ARG A 744 -5.19 9.03 -26.70
CA ARG A 744 -6.24 9.96 -27.14
C ARG A 744 -7.57 9.26 -27.46
N GLU A 745 -7.51 8.09 -28.11
CA GLU A 745 -8.70 7.31 -28.43
C GLU A 745 -9.43 6.85 -27.16
N GLU A 746 -8.69 6.36 -26.17
CA GLU A 746 -9.26 5.96 -24.88
C GLU A 746 -9.86 7.16 -24.14
N GLN A 747 -9.17 8.31 -24.11
CA GLN A 747 -9.71 9.54 -23.53
C GLN A 747 -11.05 9.95 -24.16
N LEU A 748 -11.15 9.88 -25.49
CA LEU A 748 -12.39 10.20 -26.21
C LEU A 748 -13.50 9.17 -25.95
N HIS A 749 -13.16 7.89 -25.79
CA HIS A 749 -14.11 6.84 -25.45
C HIS A 749 -14.62 6.93 -24.02
N ILE A 750 -13.78 7.36 -23.07
CA ILE A 750 -14.12 7.52 -21.67
C ILE A 750 -14.87 8.84 -21.46
N SER A 751 -14.38 9.94 -22.01
CA SER A 751 -14.92 11.27 -21.73
C SER A 751 -16.39 11.39 -22.17
N ARG A 752 -17.18 11.96 -21.28
CA ARG A 752 -18.53 12.45 -21.53
C ARG A 752 -18.59 13.97 -21.35
N GLU A 753 -17.45 14.64 -21.28
CA GLU A 753 -17.36 16.09 -21.33
C GLU A 753 -18.02 16.60 -22.62
N GLY A 754 -18.90 17.58 -22.49
CA GLY A 754 -19.70 18.09 -23.61
C GLY A 754 -21.05 17.39 -23.82
N THR A 755 -21.41 16.36 -23.05
CA THR A 755 -22.77 15.77 -23.07
C THR A 755 -23.83 16.83 -22.73
N CYS A 756 -23.55 17.69 -21.76
CA CYS A 756 -24.42 18.83 -21.43
C CYS A 756 -24.57 19.77 -22.64
N LEU A 757 -23.46 20.11 -23.31
CA LEU A 757 -23.49 20.98 -24.49
C LEU A 757 -24.24 20.33 -25.65
N ALA A 758 -24.16 19.01 -25.84
CA ALA A 758 -24.91 18.32 -26.90
C ALA A 758 -26.43 18.48 -26.75
N CYS A 759 -26.94 18.43 -25.51
CA CYS A 759 -28.36 18.66 -25.22
C CYS A 759 -28.72 20.15 -25.17
N HIS A 760 -27.79 21.02 -24.78
CA HIS A 760 -28.03 22.45 -24.55
C HIS A 760 -27.59 23.38 -25.68
N LYS A 761 -26.91 22.89 -26.73
CA LYS A 761 -26.38 23.71 -27.84
C LYS A 761 -27.47 24.57 -28.47
N GLU A 762 -28.67 24.02 -28.60
CA GLU A 762 -29.80 24.69 -29.24
C GLU A 762 -30.71 25.46 -28.25
N LEU A 763 -30.41 25.40 -26.95
CA LEU A 763 -31.18 26.05 -25.89
C LEU A 763 -30.55 27.41 -25.51
N PRO A 764 -31.36 28.44 -25.22
CA PRO A 764 -32.82 28.47 -25.34
C PRO A 764 -33.33 28.89 -26.72
N ASN A 765 -32.50 29.46 -27.61
CA ASN A 765 -32.97 30.31 -28.71
C ASN A 765 -32.60 29.86 -30.13
N GLN A 766 -31.95 28.72 -30.33
CA GLN A 766 -31.42 28.36 -31.66
C GLN A 766 -32.38 27.49 -32.49
N SER A 767 -33.43 26.92 -31.87
CA SER A 767 -34.52 26.21 -32.57
C SER A 767 -35.90 26.68 -32.10
N LEU A 768 -36.83 26.87 -33.05
CA LEU A 768 -38.19 27.32 -32.76
C LEU A 768 -38.92 26.35 -31.81
N ALA A 769 -38.74 25.05 -32.03
CA ALA A 769 -39.37 24.01 -31.23
C ALA A 769 -38.80 23.99 -29.80
N THR A 770 -37.48 24.08 -29.65
CA THR A 770 -36.83 24.08 -28.33
C THR A 770 -37.13 25.37 -27.56
N SER A 771 -37.17 26.52 -28.24
CA SER A 771 -37.54 27.82 -27.68
C SER A 771 -38.97 27.81 -27.15
N PHE A 772 -39.93 27.26 -27.90
CA PHE A 772 -41.32 27.14 -27.48
C PHE A 772 -41.45 26.23 -26.24
N LEU A 773 -40.81 25.05 -26.26
CA LEU A 773 -40.83 24.13 -25.13
C LEU A 773 -40.18 24.73 -23.87
N HIS A 774 -39.06 25.43 -24.02
CA HIS A 774 -38.40 26.11 -22.91
C HIS A 774 -39.28 27.24 -22.33
N HIS A 775 -39.93 28.03 -23.20
CA HIS A 775 -40.88 29.06 -22.77
C HIS A 775 -42.06 28.44 -22.00
N VAL A 776 -42.71 27.41 -22.54
CA VAL A 776 -43.80 26.71 -21.85
C VAL A 776 -43.33 26.17 -20.51
N ALA A 777 -42.18 25.50 -20.45
CA ALA A 777 -41.64 24.97 -19.20
C ALA A 777 -41.36 26.07 -18.16
N LYS A 778 -40.85 27.23 -18.58
CA LYS A 778 -40.58 28.38 -17.72
C LYS A 778 -41.87 28.94 -17.10
N TYR A 779 -42.92 29.14 -17.89
CA TYR A 779 -44.17 29.76 -17.43
C TYR A 779 -45.13 28.77 -16.75
N THR A 780 -44.96 27.46 -16.97
CA THR A 780 -45.70 26.41 -16.25
C THR A 780 -44.99 25.92 -15.00
N GLY A 781 -43.78 26.41 -14.71
CA GLY A 781 -42.98 25.99 -13.56
C GLY A 781 -42.39 24.59 -13.66
N GLN A 782 -42.32 24.03 -14.88
CA GLN A 782 -41.83 22.67 -15.18
C GLN A 782 -40.33 22.62 -15.51
N LEU A 783 -39.61 23.75 -15.38
CA LEU A 783 -38.14 23.72 -15.46
C LEU A 783 -37.59 22.92 -14.28
N PRO A 784 -36.70 21.94 -14.52
CA PRO A 784 -36.09 21.18 -13.46
C PRO A 784 -35.25 22.11 -12.56
N LYS A 785 -35.47 22.01 -11.24
CA LYS A 785 -34.79 22.77 -10.19
C LYS A 785 -33.75 21.94 -9.45
N THR A 786 -33.81 20.62 -9.60
CA THR A 786 -32.88 19.65 -8.99
C THR A 786 -32.29 18.73 -10.06
N ASN A 787 -31.15 18.11 -9.75
CA ASN A 787 -30.53 17.12 -10.65
C ASN A 787 -31.48 15.94 -10.93
N ILE A 788 -32.22 15.48 -9.92
CA ILE A 788 -33.19 14.38 -10.06
C ILE A 788 -34.30 14.73 -11.07
N GLU A 789 -34.84 15.94 -10.99
CA GLU A 789 -35.86 16.41 -11.95
C GLU A 789 -35.29 16.52 -13.37
N HIS A 790 -34.02 16.94 -13.48
CA HIS A 790 -33.32 17.01 -14.76
C HIS A 790 -33.12 15.59 -15.35
N ASP A 791 -32.60 14.66 -14.57
CA ASP A 791 -32.33 13.28 -15.00
C ASP A 791 -33.62 12.57 -15.43
N GLN A 792 -34.71 12.77 -14.71
CA GLN A 792 -36.02 12.23 -15.09
C GLN A 792 -36.53 12.80 -16.41
N LEU A 793 -36.30 14.08 -16.68
CA LEU A 793 -36.66 14.70 -17.96
C LEU A 793 -35.84 14.09 -19.10
N VAL A 794 -34.52 13.97 -18.93
CA VAL A 794 -33.62 13.35 -19.91
C VAL A 794 -34.02 11.90 -20.16
N HIS A 795 -34.27 11.12 -19.11
CA HIS A 795 -34.71 9.73 -19.22
C HIS A 795 -36.02 9.59 -20.02
N LYS A 796 -37.00 10.45 -19.76
CA LYS A 796 -38.28 10.48 -20.51
C LYS A 796 -38.05 10.80 -21.99
N VAL A 797 -37.20 11.78 -22.30
CA VAL A 797 -36.87 12.15 -23.68
C VAL A 797 -36.20 10.99 -24.41
N VAL A 798 -35.24 10.31 -23.77
CA VAL A 798 -34.57 9.14 -24.34
C VAL A 798 -35.56 8.01 -24.61
N LEU A 799 -36.43 7.67 -23.64
CA LEU A 799 -37.44 6.63 -23.81
C LEU A 799 -38.43 6.97 -24.92
N MET A 800 -38.93 8.21 -24.95
CA MET A 800 -39.88 8.65 -25.98
C MET A 800 -39.25 8.60 -27.38
N SER A 801 -37.99 9.03 -27.51
CA SER A 801 -37.23 8.94 -28.76
C SER A 801 -37.05 7.48 -29.20
N ALA A 802 -36.65 6.59 -28.29
CA ALA A 802 -36.47 5.18 -28.57
C ALA A 802 -37.77 4.49 -29.04
N TRP A 803 -38.88 4.74 -28.34
CA TRP A 803 -40.19 4.21 -28.72
C TRP A 803 -40.70 4.79 -30.04
N LEU A 804 -40.45 6.07 -30.32
CA LEU A 804 -40.80 6.69 -31.59
C LEU A 804 -40.01 6.06 -32.74
N GLN A 805 -38.71 5.84 -32.58
CA GLN A 805 -37.88 5.18 -33.57
C GLN A 805 -38.33 3.74 -33.82
N LEU A 806 -38.57 2.95 -32.77
CA LEU A 806 -39.15 1.61 -32.88
C LEU A 806 -40.52 1.62 -33.58
N GLY A 807 -41.37 2.58 -33.21
CA GLY A 807 -42.67 2.79 -33.80
C GLY A 807 -42.56 3.06 -35.30
N ILE A 808 -41.66 3.93 -35.73
CA ILE A 808 -41.39 4.24 -37.15
C ILE A 808 -40.90 2.99 -37.88
N VAL A 809 -39.93 2.26 -37.31
CA VAL A 809 -39.37 1.03 -37.90
C VAL A 809 -40.42 -0.09 -38.01
N ALA A 810 -41.40 -0.15 -37.10
CA ALA A 810 -42.46 -1.15 -37.13
C ALA A 810 -43.67 -0.74 -38.00
N LEU A 811 -44.11 0.52 -37.90
CA LEU A 811 -45.29 1.03 -38.61
C LEU A 811 -45.04 1.22 -40.09
N ILE A 812 -43.87 1.70 -40.51
CA ILE A 812 -43.61 1.95 -41.94
C ILE A 812 -43.70 0.64 -42.77
N PRO A 813 -43.06 -0.48 -42.37
CA PRO A 813 -43.24 -1.76 -43.05
C PRO A 813 -44.67 -2.27 -42.97
N MET A 814 -45.35 -2.12 -41.82
CA MET A 814 -46.75 -2.55 -41.69
C MET A 814 -47.69 -1.75 -42.60
N LEU A 815 -47.50 -0.44 -42.72
CA LEU A 815 -48.25 0.42 -43.62
C LEU A 815 -47.89 0.17 -45.09
N ALA A 816 -46.63 -0.15 -45.40
CA ALA A 816 -46.21 -0.54 -46.74
C ALA A 816 -46.81 -1.90 -47.16
N ILE A 817 -46.81 -2.90 -46.26
CA ILE A 817 -47.45 -4.20 -46.47
C ILE A 817 -48.96 -4.04 -46.57
N GLY A 818 -49.58 -3.27 -45.67
CA GLY A 818 -51.00 -2.94 -45.71
C GLY A 818 -51.40 -2.22 -47.00
N GLY A 819 -50.59 -1.26 -47.44
CA GLY A 819 -50.72 -0.54 -48.70
C GLY A 819 -50.56 -1.46 -49.91
N ALA A 820 -49.59 -2.37 -49.91
CA ALA A 820 -49.39 -3.36 -50.97
C ALA A 820 -50.56 -4.37 -51.03
N ILE A 821 -51.08 -4.83 -49.89
CA ILE A 821 -52.26 -5.70 -49.81
C ILE A 821 -53.50 -4.95 -50.32
N TYR A 822 -53.69 -3.70 -49.91
CA TYR A 822 -54.78 -2.85 -50.37
C TYR A 822 -54.71 -2.60 -51.88
N HIS A 823 -53.52 -2.29 -52.41
CA HIS A 823 -53.27 -2.09 -53.83
C HIS A 823 -53.51 -3.38 -54.64
N ARG A 824 -53.06 -4.53 -54.14
CA ARG A 824 -53.27 -5.84 -54.77
C ARG A 824 -54.73 -6.27 -54.77
N ARG A 825 -55.50 -5.93 -53.72
CA ARG A 825 -56.95 -6.14 -53.67
C ARG A 825 -57.74 -5.19 -54.58
N ARG A 826 -57.27 -3.96 -54.81
CA ARG A 826 -57.91 -2.99 -55.72
C ARG A 826 -57.57 -3.17 -57.21
N ILE A 827 -56.45 -3.82 -57.57
CA ILE A 827 -56.17 -4.17 -58.98
C ILE A 827 -56.94 -5.43 -59.41
N ARG A 828 -57.31 -6.31 -58.46
CA ARG A 828 -58.00 -7.57 -58.77
C ARG A 828 -59.44 -7.47 -59.34
N PRO A 829 -60.20 -6.35 -59.28
CA PRO A 829 -61.48 -6.26 -59.98
C PRO A 829 -61.39 -5.83 -61.45
N LEU A 830 -60.20 -5.62 -62.04
CA LEU A 830 -60.08 -5.18 -63.43
C LEU A 830 -59.75 -6.29 -64.44
N PHE A 831 -59.69 -7.56 -64.01
CA PHE A 831 -59.40 -8.70 -64.90
C PHE A 831 -60.34 -9.91 -64.73
N GLU A 832 -61.51 -9.74 -64.10
CA GLU A 832 -62.54 -10.79 -63.99
C GLU A 832 -63.89 -10.35 -64.59
N GLY A 833 -63.85 -9.68 -65.74
CA GLY A 833 -65.01 -9.39 -66.57
C GLY A 833 -64.67 -9.63 -68.03
N ASP A 834 -64.62 -10.90 -68.43
CA ASP A 834 -64.86 -11.39 -69.81
C ASP A 834 -64.45 -12.87 -69.92
N ARG A 835 -65.33 -13.79 -69.49
CA ARG A 835 -65.38 -15.18 -69.99
C ARG A 835 -66.82 -15.70 -69.94
N GLU A 836 -67.66 -15.16 -70.81
CA GLU A 836 -68.74 -15.94 -71.44
C GLU A 836 -68.26 -16.30 -72.85
N GLY A 837 -68.26 -17.59 -73.21
CA GLY A 837 -68.02 -18.02 -74.59
C GLY A 837 -67.39 -19.39 -74.80
N SER A 838 -68.27 -20.38 -75.04
CA SER A 838 -68.10 -21.63 -75.82
C SER A 838 -67.15 -22.76 -75.34
N THR A 839 -67.81 -23.93 -75.21
CA THR A 839 -67.34 -25.34 -75.21
C THR A 839 -66.52 -25.85 -74.05
#